data_AF-A0A1V9YW43-F1
#
_entry.id   AF-A0A1V9YW43-F1
#
_cell.length_a   1.000
_cell.length_b   1.000
_cell.length_c   1.000
_cell.angle_alpha   90.00
_cell.angle_beta   90.00
_cell.angle_gamma   90.00
#
_symmetry.space_group_name_H-M   'P 1'
#
loop_
_entity.id
_entity.type
_entity.pdbx_description
1 polymer ?
#
loop_
_entity_poly.entity_id
_entity_poly.type
_entity_poly.pdbx_seq_one_letter_code
_entity_poly.pdbx_strand_id
1 'polypeptide(L)'
;MKVFPYGRQLSLTLPLLLLKAERGRAQALGSIIGGTANEGDTMSFVCPSGEVIGEVLFASFGTPTGTLPNYAVGWCAAAPSEDIVESLCLGSNSCQVPVNIKVFGDPCYGTDKYLHAAVQCVDENVIGGSASEDSVLRLHCPPDRMIGDVTFASFGTPTGPFLNFATGSCDEPTSAATVATLCAGQPTCEIVASTSVFGDPCPGEDKFLSVQVDCINANAIEGTVLEGSVLHLTCPSGSSIQSVDFASYGTPKNYVEGACHAPISSTIVTESCVGHSSCQVAASNDVFGDPCPTKTKILSVQAQCTPSLPPGFIQASASEGDSVLLACPAGKTISNVPFASFGTPTGYESPSWCDASSSIDVVASECVGKSFCSVAATTGVFGDPCPGTAKRLNVAAQCSDANWVGGSVNEGSTLTLTCPANQKLAAIQYASFGTPLGDYPNFVSTWCNANTTVAAATAACVGHASCSLDATSGTFGDPCPGLAKHLSVIAECADANLIGGAAPEGGSVSLACPAGQYIGSVPFASYGTPSGSYPDFAENPACDATGASNVIESQCLGANNCTIAATSGGFGDPCPGTKKTLGVTAKCVPENVIGTRVKEGDFAALQCPPGSYIASIDMASFGTPQGSFPDFSIDPACHTTNSTSVVSAACYGQTACTVPATTTVFTDSCTAPNKSLAVVAECISNDIVGATALEGSDLKLTCPAGKTVQTIDFASFGTPTGHVGAFAASACDADGAVSTVQQACLGKHSCSVPANSGVFSDPCYGTQKHLAVQATCATPPPDPQIIGGSVPEHSSLNLTCPEGQTVDAILFASYGTATGVFPSYNAGWCNSPYSTNVASFLCLGQSSCLIKAESAVFSDPCYANDKTLSVVAHCATSPSGVVTPPNTEPTVVSADASDGDTLSLQCPGDFVVGPVLFASYGTSAVQFGSNTISWCHAPLSSQAVKDACVGKNACSI
;
A
#
# COMPACT_ATOMS: atom_id res chain seq x y z
N MET A 1 -56.36 -39.36 -23.73
CA MET A 1 -57.69 -40.03 -23.80
C MET A 1 -57.50 -41.54 -23.62
N LYS A 2 -58.42 -42.18 -22.89
CA LYS A 2 -58.40 -43.59 -22.40
C LYS A 2 -58.68 -44.65 -23.48
N VAL A 3 -58.34 -45.90 -23.13
CA VAL A 3 -59.03 -47.20 -23.34
C VAL A 3 -58.21 -48.28 -24.11
N PHE A 4 -57.86 -49.37 -23.42
CA PHE A 4 -57.41 -50.69 -23.96
C PHE A 4 -58.62 -51.50 -24.49
N PRO A 5 -58.54 -52.43 -25.49
CA PRO A 5 -58.00 -53.79 -25.22
C PRO A 5 -57.56 -54.71 -26.41
N TYR A 6 -56.87 -55.82 -26.06
CA TYR A 6 -56.67 -57.14 -26.73
C TYR A 6 -56.14 -57.28 -28.17
N GLY A 7 -55.06 -58.08 -28.34
CA GLY A 7 -54.79 -58.83 -29.59
C GLY A 7 -53.32 -59.23 -29.82
N ARG A 8 -53.00 -60.53 -29.68
CA ARG A 8 -51.72 -61.15 -30.08
C ARG A 8 -51.51 -61.08 -31.61
N GLN A 9 -50.35 -60.63 -32.09
CA GLN A 9 -49.35 -61.47 -32.80
C GLN A 9 -48.20 -60.67 -33.46
N LEU A 10 -47.02 -61.32 -33.43
CA LEU A 10 -45.91 -61.28 -34.41
C LEU A 10 -44.96 -60.07 -34.46
N SER A 11 -43.88 -60.24 -33.69
CA SER A 11 -42.46 -59.99 -34.02
C SER A 11 -42.15 -59.36 -35.38
N LEU A 12 -41.52 -58.19 -35.34
CA LEU A 12 -40.41 -57.85 -36.24
C LEU A 12 -39.22 -57.39 -35.38
N THR A 13 -38.29 -58.30 -35.17
CA THR A 13 -36.91 -57.98 -34.78
C THR A 13 -36.22 -57.31 -35.97
N LEU A 14 -35.82 -56.06 -35.85
CA LEU A 14 -34.67 -55.49 -36.56
C LEU A 14 -34.03 -54.41 -35.67
N PRO A 15 -32.72 -54.46 -35.40
CA PRO A 15 -32.03 -53.45 -34.62
C PRO A 15 -31.84 -52.21 -35.48
N LEU A 16 -32.38 -51.07 -35.05
CA LEU A 16 -32.06 -49.75 -35.60
C LEU A 16 -30.71 -49.30 -35.04
N LEU A 17 -29.65 -49.93 -35.53
CA LEU A 17 -28.29 -49.42 -35.48
C LEU A 17 -27.78 -49.37 -36.92
N LEU A 18 -27.38 -48.17 -37.33
CA LEU A 18 -26.80 -47.78 -38.62
C LEU A 18 -27.78 -47.41 -39.73
N LEU A 19 -28.13 -46.12 -39.79
CA LEU A 19 -28.08 -45.35 -41.03
C LEU A 19 -27.78 -43.87 -40.70
N LYS A 20 -26.52 -43.49 -40.99
CA LYS A 20 -25.96 -42.13 -41.11
C LYS A 20 -26.24 -41.16 -39.94
N ALA A 21 -25.43 -41.25 -38.90
CA ALA A 21 -25.07 -40.10 -38.08
C ALA A 21 -23.55 -39.91 -38.18
N GLU A 22 -23.14 -38.69 -38.55
CA GLU A 22 -21.75 -38.25 -38.44
C GLU A 22 -21.25 -38.46 -37.01
N ARG A 23 -19.97 -38.77 -36.87
CA ARG A 23 -19.28 -39.24 -35.66
C ARG A 23 -19.28 -38.27 -34.44
N GLY A 24 -20.06 -37.19 -34.47
CA GLY A 24 -20.14 -36.17 -33.41
C GLY A 24 -21.50 -36.06 -32.69
N ARG A 25 -22.44 -36.99 -32.90
CA ARG A 25 -23.82 -36.85 -32.36
C ARG A 25 -24.34 -38.04 -31.54
N ALA A 26 -23.49 -39.00 -31.18
CA ALA A 26 -23.90 -40.15 -30.35
C ALA A 26 -23.50 -40.03 -28.85
N GLN A 27 -22.91 -38.91 -28.42
CA GLN A 27 -22.50 -38.67 -27.02
C GLN A 27 -23.54 -37.91 -26.16
N ALA A 28 -24.65 -37.43 -26.73
CA ALA A 28 -25.60 -36.56 -26.01
C ALA A 28 -26.79 -37.28 -25.32
N LEU A 29 -26.65 -38.58 -25.06
CA LEU A 29 -27.59 -39.35 -24.24
C LEU A 29 -26.74 -40.09 -23.21
N GLY A 30 -26.47 -39.43 -22.09
CA GLY A 30 -25.69 -40.01 -21.00
C GLY A 30 -26.25 -41.37 -20.51
N SER A 31 -25.39 -42.18 -19.90
CA SER A 31 -25.74 -43.57 -19.55
C SER A 31 -26.68 -43.63 -18.35
N ILE A 32 -27.86 -44.25 -18.49
CA ILE A 32 -28.73 -44.53 -17.34
C ILE A 32 -28.23 -45.81 -16.66
N ILE A 33 -27.84 -45.69 -15.39
CA ILE A 33 -27.42 -46.81 -14.55
C ILE A 33 -28.34 -46.92 -13.34
N GLY A 34 -28.58 -48.13 -12.87
CA GLY A 34 -29.46 -48.33 -11.73
C GLY A 34 -29.74 -49.80 -11.49
N GLY A 35 -30.57 -50.07 -10.49
CA GLY A 35 -30.80 -51.43 -10.06
C GLY A 35 -31.64 -51.53 -8.79
N THR A 36 -31.61 -52.72 -8.23
CA THR A 36 -32.36 -53.11 -7.04
C THR A 36 -31.39 -53.65 -6.00
N ALA A 37 -31.54 -53.20 -4.75
CA ALA A 37 -30.78 -53.70 -3.60
C ALA A 37 -31.71 -54.02 -2.43
N ASN A 38 -31.43 -55.11 -1.70
CA ASN A 38 -32.25 -55.53 -0.56
C ASN A 38 -31.87 -54.74 0.70
N GLU A 39 -32.79 -54.70 1.67
CA GLU A 39 -32.48 -54.23 3.02
C GLU A 39 -31.32 -55.03 3.65
N GLY A 40 -30.25 -54.32 4.01
CA GLY A 40 -28.99 -54.86 4.51
C GLY A 40 -27.83 -54.77 3.51
N ASP A 41 -28.10 -54.60 2.21
CA ASP A 41 -27.09 -54.51 1.16
C ASP A 41 -26.57 -53.07 0.99
N THR A 42 -25.53 -52.90 0.16
CA THR A 42 -25.05 -51.58 -0.28
C THR A 42 -25.20 -51.48 -1.80
N MET A 43 -25.91 -50.47 -2.27
CA MET A 43 -26.07 -50.20 -3.69
C MET A 43 -24.92 -49.31 -4.17
N SER A 44 -24.25 -49.68 -5.27
CA SER A 44 -23.14 -48.91 -5.84
C SER A 44 -23.50 -48.43 -7.23
N PHE A 45 -23.19 -47.16 -7.50
CA PHE A 45 -23.27 -46.58 -8.83
C PHE A 45 -21.85 -46.25 -9.29
N VAL A 46 -21.52 -46.57 -10.54
CA VAL A 46 -20.24 -46.23 -11.17
C VAL A 46 -20.53 -45.81 -12.60
N CYS A 47 -20.29 -44.54 -12.90
CA CYS A 47 -20.44 -44.00 -14.23
C CYS A 47 -19.24 -44.35 -15.13
N PRO A 48 -19.43 -44.43 -16.46
CA PRO A 48 -18.35 -44.54 -17.42
C PRO A 48 -17.28 -43.45 -17.24
N SER A 49 -16.06 -43.70 -17.72
CA SER A 49 -14.96 -42.72 -17.65
C SER A 49 -15.34 -41.41 -18.35
N GLY A 50 -15.21 -40.28 -17.67
CA GLY A 50 -15.61 -38.96 -18.16
C GLY A 50 -17.08 -38.61 -17.90
N GLU A 51 -17.82 -39.45 -17.18
CA GLU A 51 -19.18 -39.15 -16.74
C GLU A 51 -19.29 -39.14 -15.20
N VAL A 52 -20.17 -38.28 -14.66
CA VAL A 52 -20.57 -38.24 -13.25
C VAL A 52 -22.07 -38.45 -13.10
N ILE A 53 -22.53 -38.81 -11.92
CA ILE A 53 -23.97 -38.92 -11.64
C ILE A 53 -24.56 -37.50 -11.61
N GLY A 54 -25.29 -37.14 -12.66
CA GLY A 54 -25.84 -35.80 -12.86
C GLY A 54 -27.27 -35.62 -12.33
N GLU A 55 -28.06 -36.70 -12.32
CA GLU A 55 -29.46 -36.65 -11.91
C GLU A 55 -29.89 -38.01 -11.32
N VAL A 56 -30.74 -37.99 -10.29
CA VAL A 56 -31.45 -39.17 -9.79
C VAL A 56 -32.81 -39.22 -10.46
N LEU A 57 -32.98 -40.12 -11.43
CA LEU A 57 -34.22 -40.25 -12.20
C LEU A 57 -35.36 -40.90 -11.41
N PHE A 58 -35.01 -41.71 -10.39
CA PHE A 58 -35.94 -42.37 -9.50
C PHE A 58 -35.20 -42.93 -8.28
N ALA A 59 -35.75 -42.79 -7.08
CA ALA A 59 -35.34 -43.61 -5.93
C ALA A 59 -36.50 -43.89 -4.97
N SER A 60 -36.68 -45.15 -4.57
CA SER A 60 -37.71 -45.52 -3.59
C SER A 60 -37.25 -46.70 -2.74
N PHE A 61 -37.10 -46.49 -1.43
CA PHE A 61 -36.88 -47.53 -0.44
C PHE A 61 -38.22 -48.00 0.15
N GLY A 62 -38.56 -49.28 0.01
CA GLY A 62 -39.84 -49.85 0.47
C GLY A 62 -40.24 -51.06 -0.36
N THR A 63 -41.41 -51.00 -1.00
CA THR A 63 -41.90 -52.05 -1.91
C THR A 63 -42.03 -51.57 -3.37
N PRO A 64 -41.02 -50.91 -3.95
CA PRO A 64 -41.09 -50.42 -5.33
C PRO A 64 -41.22 -51.58 -6.32
N THR A 65 -41.79 -51.29 -7.49
CA THR A 65 -41.98 -52.28 -8.57
C THR A 65 -41.37 -51.79 -9.88
N GLY A 66 -41.26 -52.67 -10.87
CA GLY A 66 -40.69 -52.35 -12.18
C GLY A 66 -39.22 -52.73 -12.33
N THR A 67 -38.63 -52.31 -13.45
CA THR A 67 -37.26 -52.65 -13.87
C THR A 67 -36.64 -51.46 -14.59
N LEU A 68 -35.34 -51.22 -14.43
CA LEU A 68 -34.61 -50.13 -15.09
C LEU A 68 -34.93 -50.04 -16.60
N PRO A 69 -35.26 -48.86 -17.16
CA PRO A 69 -35.36 -47.55 -16.51
C PRO A 69 -36.75 -47.21 -15.92
N ASN A 70 -37.73 -48.13 -15.96
CA ASN A 70 -39.13 -47.87 -15.62
C ASN A 70 -39.48 -48.44 -14.24
N TYR A 71 -39.25 -47.65 -13.19
CA TYR A 71 -39.65 -47.98 -11.82
C TYR A 71 -40.96 -47.30 -11.42
N ALA A 72 -41.62 -47.86 -10.41
CA ALA A 72 -42.82 -47.29 -9.82
C ALA A 72 -42.78 -47.42 -8.30
N VAL A 73 -43.22 -46.36 -7.61
CA VAL A 73 -43.34 -46.32 -6.15
C VAL A 73 -44.34 -47.37 -5.68
N GLY A 74 -43.98 -48.12 -4.63
CA GLY A 74 -44.82 -49.14 -4.03
C GLY A 74 -45.89 -48.58 -3.11
N TRP A 75 -46.71 -49.48 -2.53
CA TRP A 75 -47.65 -49.11 -1.46
C TRP A 75 -46.93 -48.73 -0.15
N CYS A 76 -45.66 -49.12 -0.02
CA CYS A 76 -44.75 -48.73 1.04
C CYS A 76 -43.53 -48.04 0.40
N ALA A 77 -43.24 -46.81 0.79
CA ALA A 77 -42.09 -46.05 0.32
C ALA A 77 -41.64 -45.05 1.37
N ALA A 78 -40.33 -44.93 1.58
CA ALA A 78 -39.76 -43.90 2.43
C ALA A 78 -39.75 -42.57 1.67
N ALA A 79 -40.42 -41.55 2.23
CA ALA A 79 -40.52 -40.23 1.61
C ALA A 79 -39.15 -39.60 1.23
N PRO A 80 -38.06 -39.71 2.03
CA PRO A 80 -36.79 -39.05 1.70
C PRO A 80 -35.90 -39.88 0.75
N SER A 81 -36.44 -40.89 0.04
CA SER A 81 -35.61 -41.83 -0.72
C SER A 81 -34.80 -41.17 -1.84
N GLU A 82 -35.38 -40.19 -2.54
CA GLU A 82 -34.70 -39.43 -3.61
C GLU A 82 -33.66 -38.49 -3.02
N ASP A 83 -34.04 -37.63 -2.07
CA ASP A 83 -33.13 -36.69 -1.38
C ASP A 83 -31.89 -37.38 -0.80
N ILE A 84 -32.07 -38.58 -0.21
CA ILE A 84 -30.96 -39.35 0.37
C ILE A 84 -30.01 -39.84 -0.73
N VAL A 85 -30.54 -40.40 -1.82
CA VAL A 85 -29.70 -40.87 -2.93
C VAL A 85 -29.00 -39.68 -3.61
N GLU A 86 -29.69 -38.56 -3.79
CA GLU A 86 -29.12 -37.33 -4.33
C GLU A 86 -27.94 -36.83 -3.49
N SER A 87 -28.14 -36.72 -2.17
CA SER A 87 -27.12 -36.23 -1.24
C SER A 87 -25.86 -37.10 -1.18
N LEU A 88 -25.97 -38.39 -1.52
CA LEU A 88 -24.87 -39.35 -1.47
C LEU A 88 -24.18 -39.53 -2.81
N CYS A 89 -24.84 -39.19 -3.93
CA CYS A 89 -24.42 -39.62 -5.26
C CYS A 89 -24.20 -38.52 -6.28
N LEU A 90 -24.91 -37.39 -6.19
CA LEU A 90 -24.78 -36.34 -7.21
C LEU A 90 -23.34 -35.80 -7.29
N GLY A 91 -22.88 -35.52 -8.51
CA GLY A 91 -21.55 -34.96 -8.78
C GLY A 91 -20.38 -35.94 -8.64
N SER A 92 -20.64 -37.19 -8.24
CA SER A 92 -19.60 -38.21 -8.09
C SER A 92 -19.56 -39.16 -9.29
N ASN A 93 -18.37 -39.57 -9.75
CA ASN A 93 -18.23 -40.66 -10.74
C ASN A 93 -18.67 -42.01 -10.16
N SER A 94 -18.54 -42.20 -8.84
CA SER A 94 -19.06 -43.37 -8.14
C SER A 94 -19.56 -43.02 -6.74
N CYS A 95 -20.60 -43.70 -6.29
CA CYS A 95 -21.14 -43.54 -4.94
C CYS A 95 -21.66 -44.89 -4.40
N GLN A 96 -21.80 -44.96 -3.07
CA GLN A 96 -22.34 -46.11 -2.38
C GLN A 96 -23.48 -45.69 -1.44
N VAL A 97 -24.62 -46.36 -1.56
CA VAL A 97 -25.83 -46.11 -0.79
C VAL A 97 -26.11 -47.32 0.11
N PRO A 98 -25.89 -47.20 1.43
CA PRO A 98 -26.22 -48.28 2.37
C PRO A 98 -27.73 -48.43 2.51
N VAL A 99 -28.28 -49.57 2.10
CA VAL A 99 -29.72 -49.82 2.04
C VAL A 99 -30.19 -50.38 3.38
N ASN A 100 -30.56 -49.52 4.32
CA ASN A 100 -31.07 -49.96 5.62
C ASN A 100 -31.97 -48.90 6.28
N ILE A 101 -32.74 -49.35 7.27
CA ILE A 101 -33.69 -48.52 8.03
C ILE A 101 -33.05 -47.38 8.83
N LYS A 102 -31.73 -47.40 9.08
CA LYS A 102 -31.05 -46.27 9.74
C LYS A 102 -30.82 -45.11 8.77
N VAL A 103 -30.68 -45.40 7.48
CA VAL A 103 -30.45 -44.42 6.43
C VAL A 103 -31.78 -43.87 5.92
N PHE A 104 -32.73 -44.73 5.56
CA PHE A 104 -33.99 -44.33 4.93
C PHE A 104 -35.18 -44.21 5.88
N GLY A 105 -35.05 -44.66 7.13
CA GLY A 105 -36.19 -44.91 8.02
C GLY A 105 -36.92 -46.22 7.68
N ASP A 106 -37.86 -46.64 8.54
CA ASP A 106 -38.70 -47.82 8.29
C ASP A 106 -40.12 -47.40 7.82
N PRO A 107 -40.38 -47.37 6.50
CA PRO A 107 -41.67 -46.99 5.96
C PRO A 107 -42.77 -48.05 6.15
N CYS A 108 -42.42 -49.31 6.42
CA CYS A 108 -43.39 -50.39 6.68
C CYS A 108 -42.79 -51.52 7.51
N TYR A 109 -43.02 -51.44 8.82
CA TYR A 109 -42.53 -52.40 9.80
C TYR A 109 -42.98 -53.84 9.51
N GLY A 110 -42.03 -54.78 9.56
CA GLY A 110 -42.29 -56.22 9.36
C GLY A 110 -42.48 -56.68 7.91
N THR A 111 -42.22 -55.79 6.93
CA THR A 111 -42.19 -56.13 5.50
C THR A 111 -40.74 -56.03 4.99
N ASP A 112 -40.35 -56.96 4.11
CA ASP A 112 -39.07 -56.90 3.42
C ASP A 112 -39.03 -55.67 2.50
N LYS A 113 -38.00 -54.83 2.67
CA LYS A 113 -37.84 -53.59 1.91
C LYS A 113 -36.67 -53.69 0.94
N TYR A 114 -36.79 -52.96 -0.16
CA TYR A 114 -35.81 -52.90 -1.23
C TYR A 114 -35.66 -51.44 -1.67
N LEU A 115 -34.45 -51.06 -2.09
CA LEU A 115 -34.20 -49.82 -2.81
C LEU A 115 -34.21 -50.10 -4.30
N HIS A 116 -35.12 -49.48 -5.04
CA HIS A 116 -35.00 -49.30 -6.49
C HIS A 116 -34.50 -47.89 -6.75
N ALA A 117 -33.40 -47.77 -7.48
CA ALA A 117 -32.87 -46.46 -7.85
C ALA A 117 -32.29 -46.46 -9.27
N ALA A 118 -32.51 -45.36 -9.98
CA ALA A 118 -32.01 -45.09 -11.32
C ALA A 118 -31.38 -43.70 -11.33
N VAL A 119 -30.17 -43.60 -11.87
CA VAL A 119 -29.45 -42.35 -12.01
C VAL A 119 -28.96 -42.19 -13.44
N GLN A 120 -28.84 -40.94 -13.88
CA GLN A 120 -28.28 -40.60 -15.17
C GLN A 120 -26.83 -40.16 -15.00
N CYS A 121 -25.93 -40.88 -15.66
CA CYS A 121 -24.57 -40.42 -15.85
C CYS A 121 -24.55 -39.37 -16.95
N VAL A 122 -23.86 -38.27 -16.73
CA VAL A 122 -23.73 -37.14 -17.65
C VAL A 122 -22.27 -36.78 -17.77
N ASP A 123 -21.90 -36.10 -18.85
CA ASP A 123 -20.53 -35.59 -19.03
C ASP A 123 -20.10 -34.81 -17.78
N GLU A 124 -18.89 -35.08 -17.28
CA GLU A 124 -18.31 -34.41 -16.09
C GLU A 124 -18.27 -32.87 -16.18
N ASN A 125 -18.49 -32.32 -17.38
CA ASN A 125 -18.46 -30.89 -17.66
C ASN A 125 -19.85 -30.24 -17.79
N VAL A 126 -20.99 -30.95 -17.63
CA VAL A 126 -22.32 -30.33 -17.80
C VAL A 126 -23.28 -30.76 -16.68
N ILE A 127 -23.83 -29.79 -15.96
CA ILE A 127 -24.81 -30.01 -14.88
C ILE A 127 -26.08 -29.17 -15.09
N GLY A 128 -27.15 -29.51 -14.40
CA GLY A 128 -28.41 -28.77 -14.48
C GLY A 128 -29.59 -29.58 -14.02
N GLY A 129 -30.79 -29.08 -14.27
CA GLY A 129 -32.02 -29.70 -13.81
C GLY A 129 -33.23 -28.81 -14.05
N SER A 130 -34.40 -29.24 -13.56
CA SER A 130 -35.63 -28.46 -13.61
C SER A 130 -36.30 -28.40 -12.24
N ALA A 131 -36.84 -27.24 -11.87
CA ALA A 131 -37.60 -27.04 -10.65
C ALA A 131 -38.95 -26.39 -10.97
N SER A 132 -40.02 -26.84 -10.30
CA SER A 132 -41.33 -26.18 -10.34
C SER A 132 -41.30 -24.82 -9.65
N GLU A 133 -42.29 -23.97 -9.96
CA GLU A 133 -42.48 -22.68 -9.31
C GLU A 133 -42.39 -22.80 -7.77
N ASP A 134 -41.68 -21.84 -7.15
CA ASP A 134 -41.37 -21.76 -5.73
C ASP A 134 -40.50 -22.89 -5.14
N SER A 135 -39.97 -23.79 -5.97
CA SER A 135 -39.03 -24.85 -5.56
C SER A 135 -37.57 -24.41 -5.74
N VAL A 136 -36.66 -25.05 -5.00
CA VAL A 136 -35.22 -24.75 -5.07
C VAL A 136 -34.52 -25.69 -6.05
N LEU A 137 -33.86 -25.14 -7.06
CA LEU A 137 -32.96 -25.86 -7.94
C LEU A 137 -31.53 -25.81 -7.37
N ARG A 138 -30.89 -26.97 -7.20
CA ARG A 138 -29.52 -27.08 -6.69
C ARG A 138 -28.57 -27.48 -7.82
N LEU A 139 -27.50 -26.71 -7.99
CA LEU A 139 -26.43 -26.99 -8.94
C LEU A 139 -25.15 -27.29 -8.15
N HIS A 140 -24.50 -28.42 -8.46
CA HIS A 140 -23.26 -28.84 -7.81
C HIS A 140 -22.25 -29.32 -8.85
N CYS A 141 -21.15 -28.58 -9.01
CA CYS A 141 -20.05 -29.02 -9.86
C CYS A 141 -19.15 -30.02 -9.12
N PRO A 142 -18.45 -30.93 -9.85
CA PRO A 142 -17.48 -31.83 -9.25
C PRO A 142 -16.35 -31.11 -8.50
N PRO A 143 -15.57 -31.82 -7.66
CA PRO A 143 -14.42 -31.25 -6.96
C PRO A 143 -13.44 -30.56 -7.92
N ASP A 144 -12.86 -29.44 -7.49
CA ASP A 144 -11.95 -28.59 -8.28
C ASP A 144 -12.56 -27.98 -9.55
N ARG A 145 -13.88 -27.94 -9.65
CA ARG A 145 -14.63 -27.25 -10.71
C ARG A 145 -15.65 -26.26 -10.15
N MET A 146 -15.99 -25.28 -10.97
CA MET A 146 -16.98 -24.24 -10.67
C MET A 146 -18.00 -24.14 -11.80
N ILE A 147 -19.17 -23.61 -11.50
CA ILE A 147 -20.22 -23.33 -12.47
C ILE A 147 -19.69 -22.26 -13.43
N GLY A 148 -19.54 -22.62 -14.69
CA GLY A 148 -19.13 -21.76 -15.80
C GLY A 148 -20.34 -21.23 -16.57
N ASP A 149 -20.29 -21.31 -17.89
CA ASP A 149 -21.31 -20.72 -18.76
C ASP A 149 -22.69 -21.40 -18.62
N VAL A 150 -23.75 -20.58 -18.68
CA VAL A 150 -25.13 -21.06 -18.74
C VAL A 150 -25.48 -21.37 -20.18
N THR A 151 -25.45 -22.66 -20.54
CA THR A 151 -25.75 -23.12 -21.90
C THR A 151 -27.25 -23.13 -22.21
N PHE A 152 -28.11 -23.20 -21.19
CA PHE A 152 -29.55 -23.00 -21.30
C PHE A 152 -30.13 -22.54 -19.97
N ALA A 153 -31.03 -21.55 -19.98
CA ALA A 153 -31.97 -21.35 -18.88
C ALA A 153 -33.28 -20.77 -19.39
N SER A 154 -34.39 -21.25 -18.84
CA SER A 154 -35.73 -20.79 -19.18
C SER A 154 -36.62 -20.89 -17.95
N PHE A 155 -37.17 -19.76 -17.50
CA PHE A 155 -38.25 -19.70 -16.53
C PHE A 155 -39.57 -19.42 -17.25
N GLY A 156 -40.51 -20.36 -17.19
CA GLY A 156 -41.75 -20.31 -17.96
C GLY A 156 -42.31 -21.70 -18.18
N THR A 157 -42.54 -22.08 -19.44
CA THR A 157 -43.03 -23.43 -19.80
C THR A 157 -42.01 -24.23 -20.61
N PRO A 158 -40.74 -24.37 -20.17
CA PRO A 158 -39.72 -25.11 -20.92
C PRO A 158 -40.12 -26.56 -21.15
N THR A 159 -39.64 -27.14 -22.26
CA THR A 159 -39.94 -28.52 -22.64
C THR A 159 -38.66 -29.29 -22.95
N GLY A 160 -38.72 -30.61 -22.82
CA GLY A 160 -37.59 -31.49 -23.11
C GLY A 160 -36.85 -31.96 -21.85
N PRO A 161 -36.12 -33.08 -21.94
CA PRO A 161 -35.31 -33.60 -20.83
C PRO A 161 -34.01 -32.81 -20.67
N PHE A 162 -33.35 -32.98 -19.51
CA PHE A 162 -31.99 -32.47 -19.26
C PHE A 162 -31.04 -32.81 -20.43
N LEU A 163 -30.18 -31.84 -20.82
CA LEU A 163 -29.35 -31.80 -22.04
C LEU A 163 -30.08 -31.53 -23.38
N ASN A 164 -31.41 -31.52 -23.40
CA ASN A 164 -32.21 -31.22 -24.60
C ASN A 164 -33.40 -30.31 -24.28
N PHE A 165 -33.18 -29.32 -23.41
CA PHE A 165 -34.19 -28.33 -23.13
C PHE A 165 -34.48 -27.45 -24.35
N ALA A 166 -35.74 -27.06 -24.48
CA ALA A 166 -36.24 -26.13 -25.46
C ALA A 166 -37.14 -25.12 -24.77
N THR A 167 -37.00 -23.85 -25.15
CA THR A 167 -37.87 -22.76 -24.68
C THR A 167 -39.33 -23.07 -24.99
N GLY A 168 -40.20 -22.81 -24.03
CA GLY A 168 -41.64 -23.00 -24.15
C GLY A 168 -42.36 -21.93 -24.98
N SER A 169 -43.69 -22.00 -24.99
CA SER A 169 -44.54 -20.90 -25.47
C SER A 169 -44.51 -19.67 -24.55
N CYS A 170 -44.10 -19.86 -23.30
CA CYS A 170 -43.81 -18.81 -22.31
C CYS A 170 -42.37 -18.98 -21.83
N ASP A 171 -41.60 -17.89 -21.84
CA ASP A 171 -40.21 -17.85 -21.43
C ASP A 171 -39.84 -16.42 -21.00
N GLU A 172 -39.12 -16.27 -19.90
CA GLU A 172 -38.48 -15.01 -19.52
C GLU A 172 -37.10 -14.89 -20.21
N PRO A 173 -36.90 -13.93 -21.13
CA PRO A 173 -35.67 -13.84 -21.92
C PRO A 173 -34.40 -13.51 -21.11
N THR A 174 -34.53 -13.02 -19.88
CA THR A 174 -33.37 -12.78 -18.99
C THR A 174 -32.97 -13.99 -18.16
N SER A 175 -33.69 -15.13 -18.26
CA SER A 175 -33.46 -16.31 -17.43
C SER A 175 -32.00 -16.76 -17.38
N ALA A 176 -31.32 -16.84 -18.54
CA ALA A 176 -29.91 -17.24 -18.61
C ALA A 176 -28.97 -16.22 -17.95
N ALA A 177 -29.21 -14.93 -18.15
CA ALA A 177 -28.41 -13.87 -17.52
C ALA A 177 -28.61 -13.85 -16.00
N THR A 178 -29.84 -14.05 -15.52
CA THR A 178 -30.15 -14.13 -14.08
C THR A 178 -29.46 -15.33 -13.44
N VAL A 179 -29.52 -16.51 -14.05
CA VAL A 179 -28.83 -17.72 -13.57
C VAL A 179 -27.30 -17.52 -13.57
N ALA A 180 -26.75 -16.96 -14.65
CA ALA A 180 -25.31 -16.68 -14.74
C ALA A 180 -24.85 -15.73 -13.62
N THR A 181 -25.62 -14.67 -13.37
CA THR A 181 -25.32 -13.68 -12.32
C THR A 181 -25.36 -14.29 -10.92
N LEU A 182 -26.27 -15.25 -10.68
CA LEU A 182 -26.44 -15.87 -9.37
C LEU A 182 -25.43 -17.00 -9.11
N CYS A 183 -25.04 -17.75 -10.15
CA CYS A 183 -24.36 -19.03 -9.97
C CYS A 183 -22.96 -19.13 -10.57
N ALA A 184 -22.60 -18.32 -11.57
CA ALA A 184 -21.30 -18.44 -12.22
C ALA A 184 -20.15 -18.16 -11.24
N GLY A 185 -19.08 -18.94 -11.33
CA GLY A 185 -17.91 -18.84 -10.45
C GLY A 185 -18.09 -19.42 -9.06
N GLN A 186 -19.18 -20.15 -8.78
CA GLN A 186 -19.36 -20.89 -7.54
C GLN A 186 -19.28 -22.41 -7.77
N PRO A 187 -18.72 -23.20 -6.85
CA PRO A 187 -18.75 -24.67 -6.95
C PRO A 187 -20.17 -25.24 -6.78
N THR A 188 -21.02 -24.50 -6.06
CA THR A 188 -22.41 -24.88 -5.74
C THR A 188 -23.32 -23.66 -5.82
N CYS A 189 -24.54 -23.80 -6.34
CA CYS A 189 -25.53 -22.73 -6.37
C CYS A 189 -26.94 -23.25 -6.03
N GLU A 190 -27.70 -22.48 -5.26
CA GLU A 190 -29.12 -22.76 -4.97
C GLU A 190 -29.99 -21.62 -5.54
N ILE A 191 -30.94 -21.95 -6.40
CA ILE A 191 -31.82 -20.99 -7.07
C ILE A 191 -33.27 -21.26 -6.71
N VAL A 192 -33.98 -20.25 -6.20
CA VAL A 192 -35.43 -20.35 -6.00
C VAL A 192 -36.13 -20.02 -7.31
N ALA A 193 -36.91 -20.97 -7.85
CA ALA A 193 -37.66 -20.83 -9.10
C ALA A 193 -38.94 -20.00 -8.89
N SER A 194 -38.82 -18.73 -8.48
CA SER A 194 -39.98 -17.88 -8.18
C SER A 194 -40.08 -16.65 -9.09
N THR A 195 -41.31 -16.14 -9.20
CA THR A 195 -41.62 -14.90 -9.94
C THR A 195 -40.95 -13.66 -9.35
N SER A 196 -40.50 -13.71 -8.09
CA SER A 196 -39.70 -12.62 -7.50
C SER A 196 -38.26 -12.57 -7.99
N VAL A 197 -37.70 -13.71 -8.45
CA VAL A 197 -36.32 -13.83 -8.94
C VAL A 197 -36.26 -13.57 -10.44
N PHE A 198 -37.20 -14.13 -11.19
CA PHE A 198 -37.19 -14.10 -12.66
C PHE A 198 -38.23 -13.15 -13.27
N GLY A 199 -39.24 -12.71 -12.52
CA GLY A 199 -40.42 -12.06 -13.08
C GLY A 199 -41.52 -13.06 -13.43
N ASP A 200 -42.70 -12.57 -13.84
CA ASP A 200 -43.85 -13.41 -14.23
C ASP A 200 -44.12 -13.29 -15.74
N PRO A 201 -43.50 -14.14 -16.58
CA PRO A 201 -43.66 -14.09 -18.03
C PRO A 201 -45.03 -14.60 -18.52
N CYS A 202 -45.74 -15.39 -17.71
CA CYS A 202 -47.08 -15.89 -18.00
C CYS A 202 -47.93 -16.04 -16.73
N PRO A 203 -48.71 -15.00 -16.39
CA PRO A 203 -49.61 -15.03 -15.23
C PRO A 203 -50.70 -16.10 -15.39
N GLY A 204 -50.78 -17.00 -14.40
CA GLY A 204 -51.82 -18.04 -14.31
C GLY A 204 -51.49 -19.38 -14.95
N GLU A 205 -50.27 -19.55 -15.50
CA GLU A 205 -49.72 -20.84 -15.93
C GLU A 205 -48.70 -21.37 -14.90
N ASP A 206 -48.61 -22.70 -14.78
CA ASP A 206 -47.59 -23.36 -13.95
C ASP A 206 -46.22 -23.15 -14.59
N LYS A 207 -45.31 -22.51 -13.84
CA LYS A 207 -43.96 -22.19 -14.34
C LYS A 207 -42.92 -23.18 -13.82
N PHE A 208 -41.89 -23.40 -14.63
CA PHE A 208 -40.72 -24.20 -14.31
C PHE A 208 -39.46 -23.44 -14.67
N LEU A 209 -38.43 -23.58 -13.83
CA LEU A 209 -37.07 -23.16 -14.12
C LEU A 209 -36.30 -24.39 -14.63
N SER A 210 -35.94 -24.41 -15.91
CA SER A 210 -35.01 -25.42 -16.47
C SER A 210 -33.66 -24.77 -16.74
N VAL A 211 -32.57 -25.34 -16.22
CA VAL A 211 -31.22 -24.79 -16.31
C VAL A 211 -30.23 -25.87 -16.75
N GLN A 212 -29.28 -25.48 -17.59
CA GLN A 212 -28.11 -26.25 -17.98
C GLN A 212 -26.89 -25.32 -17.96
N VAL A 213 -25.82 -25.77 -17.30
CA VAL A 213 -24.57 -25.02 -17.15
C VAL A 213 -23.38 -25.96 -17.37
N ASP A 214 -22.28 -25.39 -17.83
CA ASP A 214 -21.03 -26.12 -17.98
C ASP A 214 -20.18 -25.95 -16.71
N CYS A 215 -19.55 -27.02 -16.22
CA CYS A 215 -18.59 -26.97 -15.11
C CYS A 215 -17.18 -26.79 -15.67
N ILE A 216 -16.52 -25.73 -15.24
CA ILE A 216 -15.15 -25.36 -15.66
C ILE A 216 -14.18 -25.59 -14.52
N ASN A 217 -12.89 -25.73 -14.79
CA ASN A 217 -11.88 -25.88 -13.73
C ASN A 217 -11.94 -24.68 -12.75
N ALA A 218 -11.62 -24.89 -11.48
CA ALA A 218 -11.59 -23.82 -10.47
C ALA A 218 -10.57 -22.70 -10.79
N ASN A 219 -9.64 -22.98 -11.71
CA ASN A 219 -8.67 -22.03 -12.22
C ASN A 219 -9.00 -21.60 -13.66
N ALA A 220 -10.19 -21.88 -14.19
CA ALA A 220 -10.61 -21.44 -15.51
C ALA A 220 -11.78 -20.48 -15.37
N ILE A 221 -11.79 -19.43 -16.19
CA ILE A 221 -12.91 -18.49 -16.33
C ILE A 221 -13.32 -18.44 -17.79
N GLU A 222 -14.63 -18.32 -17.99
CA GLU A 222 -15.28 -18.35 -19.28
C GLU A 222 -16.24 -17.18 -19.40
N GLY A 223 -16.50 -16.75 -20.63
CA GLY A 223 -17.59 -15.83 -20.87
C GLY A 223 -17.89 -15.63 -22.34
N THR A 224 -19.19 -15.53 -22.62
CA THR A 224 -19.73 -15.30 -23.97
C THR A 224 -20.68 -14.11 -23.98
N VAL A 225 -20.48 -13.17 -24.91
CA VAL A 225 -21.36 -12.00 -25.12
C VAL A 225 -21.70 -11.79 -26.59
N LEU A 226 -22.87 -11.21 -26.84
CA LEU A 226 -23.31 -10.82 -28.18
C LEU A 226 -22.53 -9.60 -28.71
N GLU A 227 -22.46 -9.45 -30.03
CA GLU A 227 -21.99 -8.24 -30.70
C GLU A 227 -22.74 -6.99 -30.18
N GLY A 228 -21.97 -5.98 -29.76
CA GLY A 228 -22.45 -4.74 -29.13
C GLY A 228 -22.39 -4.73 -27.61
N SER A 229 -22.11 -5.86 -26.96
CA SER A 229 -21.98 -5.98 -25.50
C SER A 229 -20.51 -5.98 -25.04
N VAL A 230 -20.28 -5.74 -23.74
CA VAL A 230 -18.95 -5.82 -23.12
C VAL A 230 -18.83 -7.13 -22.34
N LEU A 231 -17.82 -7.93 -22.68
CA LEU A 231 -17.44 -9.12 -21.94
C LEU A 231 -16.68 -8.71 -20.67
N HIS A 232 -17.11 -9.22 -19.52
CA HIS A 232 -16.41 -9.04 -18.25
C HIS A 232 -15.86 -10.39 -17.79
N LEU A 233 -14.55 -10.48 -17.56
CA LEU A 233 -13.90 -11.68 -17.00
C LEU A 233 -13.29 -11.32 -15.66
N THR A 234 -13.48 -12.15 -14.64
CA THR A 234 -12.97 -11.91 -13.28
C THR A 234 -12.50 -13.22 -12.67
N CYS A 235 -11.24 -13.25 -12.22
CA CYS A 235 -10.67 -14.36 -11.48
C CYS A 235 -11.08 -14.32 -9.99
N PRO A 236 -11.07 -15.47 -9.29
CA PRO A 236 -11.28 -15.53 -7.84
C PRO A 236 -10.35 -14.61 -7.04
N SER A 237 -10.80 -14.16 -5.87
CA SER A 237 -10.05 -13.27 -4.98
C SER A 237 -8.62 -13.78 -4.71
N GLY A 238 -7.62 -12.96 -5.01
CA GLY A 238 -6.21 -13.33 -4.85
C GLY A 238 -5.62 -14.14 -6.00
N SER A 239 -6.26 -14.14 -7.18
CA SER A 239 -5.73 -14.73 -8.41
C SER A 239 -5.80 -13.77 -9.59
N SER A 240 -4.97 -13.99 -10.61
CA SER A 240 -4.92 -13.21 -11.86
C SER A 240 -4.98 -14.12 -13.07
N ILE A 241 -5.49 -13.58 -14.18
CA ILE A 241 -5.60 -14.29 -15.46
C ILE A 241 -4.16 -14.57 -15.95
N GLN A 242 -3.76 -15.83 -15.97
CA GLN A 242 -2.45 -16.31 -16.39
C GLN A 242 -2.35 -16.44 -17.91
N SER A 243 -3.38 -16.99 -18.56
CA SER A 243 -3.40 -17.24 -20.01
C SER A 243 -4.82 -17.17 -20.55
N VAL A 244 -4.95 -16.88 -21.84
CA VAL A 244 -6.20 -17.03 -22.59
C VAL A 244 -6.06 -18.30 -23.43
N ASP A 245 -6.89 -19.30 -23.14
CA ASP A 245 -6.84 -20.62 -23.78
C ASP A 245 -7.65 -20.61 -25.09
N PHE A 246 -8.70 -19.80 -25.15
CA PHE A 246 -9.52 -19.62 -26.33
C PHE A 246 -10.10 -18.21 -26.40
N ALA A 247 -10.14 -17.60 -27.57
CA ALA A 247 -10.94 -16.40 -27.82
C ALA A 247 -11.36 -16.32 -29.28
N SER A 248 -12.65 -16.11 -29.52
CA SER A 248 -13.19 -16.02 -30.87
C SER A 248 -14.32 -15.00 -30.95
N TYR A 249 -14.13 -13.98 -31.78
CA TYR A 249 -15.18 -13.06 -32.23
C TYR A 249 -15.67 -13.50 -33.61
N GLY A 250 -16.93 -13.92 -33.70
CA GLY A 250 -17.48 -14.48 -34.92
C GLY A 250 -18.69 -15.35 -34.64
N THR A 251 -18.69 -16.59 -35.11
CA THR A 251 -19.74 -17.56 -34.81
C THR A 251 -19.22 -18.79 -34.05
N PRO A 252 -18.47 -18.63 -32.94
CA PRO A 252 -18.02 -19.77 -32.15
C PRO A 252 -19.21 -20.54 -31.54
N LYS A 253 -18.96 -21.81 -31.19
CA LYS A 253 -19.92 -22.61 -30.43
C LYS A 253 -19.16 -23.48 -29.45
N ASN A 254 -19.48 -23.37 -28.15
CA ASN A 254 -18.82 -24.10 -27.07
C ASN A 254 -17.29 -23.99 -27.14
N TYR A 255 -16.77 -22.77 -27.25
CA TYR A 255 -15.32 -22.52 -27.29
C TYR A 255 -14.58 -23.25 -28.44
N VAL A 256 -15.31 -23.50 -29.54
CA VAL A 256 -14.76 -23.96 -30.81
C VAL A 256 -14.95 -22.87 -31.86
N GLU A 257 -13.89 -22.60 -32.63
CA GLU A 257 -13.96 -21.65 -33.73
C GLU A 257 -15.02 -22.06 -34.76
N GLY A 258 -15.92 -21.12 -35.07
CA GLY A 258 -16.89 -21.31 -36.13
C GLY A 258 -16.32 -21.01 -37.52
N ALA A 259 -17.13 -21.21 -38.55
CA ALA A 259 -16.79 -20.84 -39.93
C ALA A 259 -16.55 -19.33 -40.12
N CYS A 260 -16.91 -18.50 -39.13
CA CYS A 260 -16.56 -17.10 -39.03
C CYS A 260 -15.80 -16.87 -37.71
N HIS A 261 -14.59 -16.35 -37.80
CA HIS A 261 -13.71 -16.05 -36.68
C HIS A 261 -12.76 -14.91 -37.09
N ALA A 262 -12.58 -13.91 -36.22
CA ALA A 262 -11.58 -12.88 -36.41
C ALA A 262 -10.20 -13.38 -35.93
N PRO A 263 -9.17 -13.48 -36.79
CA PRO A 263 -7.87 -14.06 -36.45
C PRO A 263 -7.08 -13.29 -35.38
N ILE A 264 -7.51 -12.07 -35.04
CA ILE A 264 -6.92 -11.23 -33.99
C ILE A 264 -7.62 -11.38 -32.63
N SER A 265 -8.66 -12.21 -32.53
CA SER A 265 -9.45 -12.36 -31.30
C SER A 265 -8.62 -12.84 -30.11
N SER A 266 -7.73 -13.82 -30.31
CA SER A 266 -6.83 -14.30 -29.27
C SER A 266 -5.84 -13.22 -28.82
N THR A 267 -5.23 -12.51 -29.75
CA THR A 267 -4.27 -11.43 -29.46
C THR A 267 -4.91 -10.31 -28.63
N ILE A 268 -6.04 -9.78 -29.08
CA ILE A 268 -6.73 -8.66 -28.40
C ILE A 268 -7.16 -9.04 -26.99
N VAL A 269 -7.76 -10.22 -26.84
CA VAL A 269 -8.24 -10.68 -25.53
C VAL A 269 -7.08 -10.99 -24.60
N THR A 270 -5.99 -11.57 -25.11
CA THR A 270 -4.76 -11.82 -24.33
C THR A 270 -4.16 -10.52 -23.84
N GLU A 271 -3.99 -9.53 -24.71
CA GLU A 271 -3.48 -8.20 -24.38
C GLU A 271 -4.34 -7.46 -23.35
N SER A 272 -5.66 -7.67 -23.40
CA SER A 272 -6.61 -6.98 -22.52
C SER A 272 -6.77 -7.65 -21.14
N CYS A 273 -6.47 -8.94 -21.03
CA CYS A 273 -6.89 -9.74 -19.88
C CYS A 273 -5.76 -10.39 -19.10
N VAL A 274 -4.68 -10.84 -19.74
CA VAL A 274 -3.59 -11.54 -19.04
C VAL A 274 -2.86 -10.60 -18.07
N GLY A 275 -2.57 -11.09 -16.86
CA GLY A 275 -1.92 -10.35 -15.78
C GLY A 275 -2.88 -9.59 -14.85
N HIS A 276 -4.17 -9.50 -15.20
CA HIS A 276 -5.17 -8.79 -14.41
C HIS A 276 -6.05 -9.76 -13.60
N SER A 277 -6.54 -9.34 -12.42
CA SER A 277 -7.56 -10.09 -11.67
C SER A 277 -8.96 -9.99 -12.30
N SER A 278 -9.18 -8.99 -13.16
CA SER A 278 -10.40 -8.83 -13.97
C SER A 278 -10.11 -7.98 -15.22
N CYS A 279 -10.85 -8.20 -16.30
CA CYS A 279 -10.74 -7.43 -17.54
C CYS A 279 -12.10 -7.21 -18.21
N GLN A 280 -12.15 -6.27 -19.16
CA GLN A 280 -13.33 -5.95 -19.94
C GLN A 280 -12.99 -5.85 -21.43
N VAL A 281 -13.77 -6.50 -22.29
CA VAL A 281 -13.53 -6.52 -23.75
C VAL A 281 -14.84 -6.27 -24.51
N ALA A 282 -14.89 -5.20 -25.30
CA ALA A 282 -16.08 -4.87 -26.08
C ALA A 282 -16.19 -5.74 -27.35
N ALA A 283 -17.27 -6.51 -27.47
CA ALA A 283 -17.52 -7.38 -28.61
C ALA A 283 -18.04 -6.58 -29.82
N SER A 284 -17.16 -5.92 -30.56
CA SER A 284 -17.54 -5.05 -31.67
C SER A 284 -16.63 -5.18 -32.90
N ASN A 285 -17.16 -4.78 -34.06
CA ASN A 285 -16.39 -4.71 -35.31
C ASN A 285 -15.24 -3.70 -35.24
N ASP A 286 -15.37 -2.67 -34.39
CA ASP A 286 -14.32 -1.67 -34.21
C ASP A 286 -13.10 -2.25 -33.47
N VAL A 287 -13.32 -3.23 -32.60
CA VAL A 287 -12.28 -3.91 -31.83
C VAL A 287 -11.66 -5.07 -32.63
N PHE A 288 -12.49 -5.96 -33.19
CA PHE A 288 -12.02 -7.21 -33.79
C PHE A 288 -12.00 -7.21 -35.33
N GLY A 289 -12.43 -6.12 -35.97
CA GLY A 289 -12.82 -6.13 -37.38
C GLY A 289 -14.13 -6.88 -37.60
N ASP A 290 -14.67 -6.82 -38.82
CA ASP A 290 -15.87 -7.59 -39.20
C ASP A 290 -15.50 -8.85 -40.00
N PRO A 291 -15.35 -10.02 -39.36
CA PRO A 291 -15.00 -11.27 -40.03
C PRO A 291 -16.15 -11.84 -40.89
N CYS A 292 -17.40 -11.41 -40.67
CA CYS A 292 -18.55 -11.86 -41.46
C CYS A 292 -19.73 -10.85 -41.43
N PRO A 293 -19.82 -9.93 -42.40
CA PRO A 293 -20.74 -8.79 -42.37
C PRO A 293 -22.24 -9.11 -42.37
N THR A 294 -22.64 -10.32 -42.74
CA THR A 294 -24.06 -10.71 -42.84
C THR A 294 -24.51 -11.63 -41.71
N LYS A 295 -23.64 -11.91 -40.72
CA LYS A 295 -23.94 -12.80 -39.59
C LYS A 295 -23.82 -12.02 -38.29
N THR A 296 -24.71 -12.32 -37.35
CA THR A 296 -24.59 -11.85 -35.97
C THR A 296 -23.37 -12.52 -35.34
N LYS A 297 -22.46 -11.72 -34.78
CA LYS A 297 -21.26 -12.24 -34.16
C LYS A 297 -21.42 -12.29 -32.64
N ILE A 298 -20.63 -13.16 -32.02
CA ILE A 298 -20.50 -13.28 -30.58
C ILE A 298 -19.02 -13.38 -30.23
N LEU A 299 -18.64 -12.86 -29.06
CA LEU A 299 -17.32 -13.02 -28.48
C LEU A 299 -17.39 -14.10 -27.40
N SER A 300 -16.67 -15.21 -27.58
CA SER A 300 -16.50 -16.26 -26.56
C SER A 300 -15.04 -16.35 -26.15
N VAL A 301 -14.75 -16.35 -24.85
CA VAL A 301 -13.39 -16.40 -24.29
C VAL A 301 -13.29 -17.43 -23.16
N GLN A 302 -12.23 -18.22 -23.16
CA GLN A 302 -11.82 -19.11 -22.07
C GLN A 302 -10.41 -18.74 -21.63
N ALA A 303 -10.16 -18.63 -20.33
CA ALA A 303 -8.89 -18.19 -19.76
C ALA A 303 -8.56 -18.94 -18.45
N GLN A 304 -7.28 -19.04 -18.09
CA GLN A 304 -6.82 -19.63 -16.82
C GLN A 304 -6.42 -18.56 -15.82
N CYS A 305 -6.67 -18.81 -14.54
CA CYS A 305 -6.31 -18.00 -13.39
C CYS A 305 -5.24 -18.72 -12.55
N THR A 306 -4.29 -17.97 -12.01
CA THR A 306 -3.31 -18.49 -11.02
C THR A 306 -3.33 -17.70 -9.73
N PRO A 307 -3.07 -18.34 -8.57
CA PRO A 307 -2.86 -17.65 -7.30
C PRO A 307 -1.79 -16.57 -7.46
N SER A 308 -2.06 -15.38 -6.94
CA SER A 308 -1.21 -14.21 -7.14
C SER A 308 0.21 -14.48 -6.65
N LEU A 309 1.16 -14.40 -7.59
CA LEU A 309 2.57 -14.16 -7.29
C LEU A 309 2.73 -12.85 -6.49
N PRO A 310 3.86 -12.64 -5.79
CA PRO A 310 4.16 -11.36 -5.15
C PRO A 310 3.92 -10.19 -6.12
N PRO A 311 3.46 -9.02 -5.64
CA PRO A 311 3.16 -7.88 -6.50
C PRO A 311 4.35 -7.56 -7.42
N GLY A 312 4.11 -7.57 -8.73
CA GLY A 312 5.15 -7.31 -9.72
C GLY A 312 5.96 -8.52 -10.18
N PHE A 313 5.48 -9.76 -10.01
CA PHE A 313 6.07 -10.94 -10.68
C PHE A 313 5.08 -11.53 -11.70
N ILE A 314 5.58 -11.84 -12.89
CA ILE A 314 4.85 -12.51 -13.98
C ILE A 314 5.54 -13.84 -14.32
N GLN A 315 4.76 -14.85 -14.70
CA GLN A 315 5.26 -16.15 -15.09
C GLN A 315 4.57 -16.60 -16.37
N ALA A 316 5.33 -17.19 -17.28
CA ALA A 316 4.82 -17.73 -18.52
C ALA A 316 5.60 -18.98 -18.93
N SER A 317 4.95 -19.85 -19.72
CA SER A 317 5.56 -21.10 -20.14
C SER A 317 5.08 -21.55 -21.51
N ALA A 318 5.96 -22.19 -22.28
CA ALA A 318 5.66 -22.69 -23.62
C ALA A 318 6.34 -24.04 -23.87
N SER A 319 5.69 -24.89 -24.67
CA SER A 319 6.26 -26.17 -25.09
C SER A 319 7.26 -25.97 -26.23
N GLU A 320 8.16 -26.93 -26.44
CA GLU A 320 9.13 -26.90 -27.55
C GLU A 320 8.43 -26.74 -28.91
N GLY A 321 8.74 -25.64 -29.61
CA GLY A 321 8.10 -25.26 -30.88
C GLY A 321 7.18 -24.04 -30.80
N ASP A 322 6.73 -23.67 -29.59
CA ASP A 322 5.87 -22.50 -29.33
C ASP A 322 6.69 -21.28 -28.85
N SER A 323 6.02 -20.18 -28.50
CA SER A 323 6.65 -18.96 -27.94
C SER A 323 6.12 -18.64 -26.55
N VAL A 324 7.02 -18.28 -25.63
CA VAL A 324 6.66 -17.67 -24.35
C VAL A 324 6.36 -16.20 -24.57
N LEU A 325 5.22 -15.75 -24.02
CA LEU A 325 4.76 -14.36 -24.03
C LEU A 325 4.83 -13.80 -22.61
N LEU A 326 5.53 -12.69 -22.41
CA LEU A 326 5.57 -11.98 -21.12
C LEU A 326 4.99 -10.58 -21.31
N ALA A 327 4.05 -10.21 -20.46
CA ALA A 327 3.43 -8.88 -20.44
C ALA A 327 3.34 -8.39 -18.99
N CYS A 328 3.87 -7.20 -18.73
CA CYS A 328 3.74 -6.55 -17.44
C CYS A 328 2.41 -5.76 -17.34
N PRO A 329 1.85 -5.59 -16.13
CA PRO A 329 0.68 -4.74 -15.92
C PRO A 329 0.86 -3.34 -16.50
N ALA A 330 -0.25 -2.69 -16.89
CA ALA A 330 -0.24 -1.35 -17.46
C ALA A 330 0.59 -0.37 -16.60
N GLY A 331 1.54 0.32 -17.24
CA GLY A 331 2.47 1.23 -16.58
C GLY A 331 3.67 0.55 -15.91
N LYS A 332 3.96 -0.72 -16.20
CA LYS A 332 5.14 -1.45 -15.72
C LYS A 332 5.95 -2.05 -16.87
N THR A 333 7.26 -2.21 -16.67
CA THR A 333 8.17 -2.89 -17.61
C THR A 333 8.87 -4.06 -16.93
N ILE A 334 9.32 -5.04 -17.72
CA ILE A 334 10.08 -6.19 -17.23
C ILE A 334 11.42 -5.68 -16.73
N SER A 335 11.59 -5.62 -15.40
CA SER A 335 12.78 -5.09 -14.75
C SER A 335 13.89 -6.13 -14.60
N ASN A 336 13.51 -7.40 -14.46
CA ASN A 336 14.46 -8.49 -14.27
C ASN A 336 13.84 -9.85 -14.68
N VAL A 337 14.67 -10.82 -15.02
CA VAL A 337 14.28 -12.21 -15.27
C VAL A 337 15.01 -13.12 -14.27
N PRO A 338 14.47 -13.31 -13.05
CA PRO A 338 15.11 -14.12 -12.02
C PRO A 338 15.15 -15.62 -12.36
N PHE A 339 14.32 -16.08 -13.30
CA PHE A 339 14.32 -17.48 -13.71
C PHE A 339 13.91 -17.65 -15.17
N ALA A 340 14.69 -18.43 -15.92
CA ALA A 340 14.27 -18.99 -17.21
C ALA A 340 14.98 -20.34 -17.40
N SER A 341 14.25 -21.34 -17.87
CA SER A 341 14.79 -22.68 -18.12
C SER A 341 14.13 -23.29 -19.36
N PHE A 342 14.93 -23.52 -20.41
CA PHE A 342 14.54 -24.32 -21.57
C PHE A 342 15.06 -25.75 -21.40
N GLY A 343 14.16 -26.70 -21.21
CA GLY A 343 14.53 -28.07 -20.89
C GLY A 343 13.34 -28.86 -20.33
N THR A 344 13.50 -29.50 -19.17
CA THR A 344 12.39 -30.18 -18.47
C THR A 344 12.04 -29.55 -17.11
N PRO A 345 11.84 -28.23 -17.01
CA PRO A 345 11.51 -27.59 -15.73
C PRO A 345 10.14 -28.05 -15.21
N THR A 346 10.06 -28.33 -13.91
CA THR A 346 8.80 -28.69 -13.22
C THR A 346 8.15 -27.49 -12.52
N GLY A 347 8.78 -26.31 -12.59
CA GLY A 347 8.33 -25.08 -11.91
C GLY A 347 9.13 -23.85 -12.35
N TYR A 348 9.18 -22.82 -11.51
CA TYR A 348 9.78 -21.51 -11.80
C TYR A 348 10.91 -21.10 -10.82
N GLU A 349 11.35 -22.03 -9.96
CA GLU A 349 12.33 -21.73 -8.91
C GLU A 349 13.67 -22.45 -9.11
N SER A 350 13.70 -23.55 -9.86
CA SER A 350 14.91 -24.34 -10.04
C SER A 350 14.91 -25.06 -11.39
N PRO A 351 16.02 -25.02 -12.14
CA PRO A 351 16.15 -25.76 -13.39
C PRO A 351 16.21 -27.27 -13.11
N SER A 352 15.78 -28.06 -14.08
CA SER A 352 15.90 -29.53 -13.99
C SER A 352 17.27 -30.01 -14.48
N TRP A 353 17.52 -31.33 -14.44
CA TRP A 353 18.73 -31.93 -15.01
C TRP A 353 18.90 -31.67 -16.52
N CYS A 354 17.79 -31.42 -17.24
CA CYS A 354 17.81 -30.90 -18.59
C CYS A 354 17.44 -29.42 -18.55
N ASP A 355 18.45 -28.57 -18.76
CA ASP A 355 18.33 -27.12 -18.79
C ASP A 355 19.40 -26.54 -19.72
N ALA A 356 18.99 -25.62 -20.59
CA ALA A 356 19.93 -24.82 -21.36
C ALA A 356 20.46 -23.69 -20.47
N SER A 357 21.75 -23.71 -20.15
CA SER A 357 22.37 -22.73 -19.24
C SER A 357 22.30 -21.28 -19.72
N SER A 358 22.01 -21.04 -21.01
CA SER A 358 21.82 -19.71 -21.60
C SER A 358 20.39 -19.17 -21.49
N SER A 359 19.45 -19.93 -20.90
CA SER A 359 18.02 -19.61 -20.89
C SER A 359 17.73 -18.24 -20.28
N ILE A 360 18.38 -17.89 -19.16
CA ILE A 360 18.20 -16.59 -18.49
C ILE A 360 18.74 -15.45 -19.37
N ASP A 361 19.96 -15.57 -19.89
CA ASP A 361 20.59 -14.51 -20.67
C ASP A 361 19.84 -14.22 -21.99
N VAL A 362 19.36 -15.26 -22.66
CA VAL A 362 18.59 -15.14 -23.90
C VAL A 362 17.25 -14.47 -23.65
N VAL A 363 16.55 -14.86 -22.59
CA VAL A 363 15.26 -14.26 -22.25
C VAL A 363 15.44 -12.83 -21.72
N ALA A 364 16.43 -12.58 -20.87
CA ALA A 364 16.70 -11.25 -20.32
C ALA A 364 17.09 -10.25 -21.41
N SER A 365 17.95 -10.63 -22.36
CA SER A 365 18.35 -9.76 -23.47
C SER A 365 17.20 -9.41 -24.42
N GLU A 366 16.20 -10.29 -24.53
CA GLU A 366 15.03 -10.04 -25.38
C GLU A 366 13.90 -9.30 -24.64
N CYS A 367 13.82 -9.42 -23.30
CA CYS A 367 12.64 -9.01 -22.53
C CYS A 367 12.85 -7.85 -21.55
N VAL A 368 14.05 -7.69 -20.96
CA VAL A 368 14.27 -6.65 -19.95
C VAL A 368 14.16 -5.26 -20.56
N GLY A 369 13.45 -4.36 -19.88
CA GLY A 369 13.14 -3.00 -20.31
C GLY A 369 11.91 -2.87 -21.20
N LYS A 370 11.27 -3.97 -21.61
CA LYS A 370 10.03 -3.95 -22.40
C LYS A 370 8.81 -4.17 -21.50
N SER A 371 7.69 -3.53 -21.82
CA SER A 371 6.38 -3.84 -21.21
C SER A 371 5.84 -5.20 -21.67
N PHE A 372 6.34 -5.67 -22.82
CA PHE A 372 5.95 -6.92 -23.47
C PHE A 372 7.13 -7.52 -24.25
N CYS A 373 7.28 -8.85 -24.21
CA CYS A 373 8.21 -9.56 -25.09
C CYS A 373 7.68 -10.96 -25.46
N SER A 374 8.21 -11.51 -26.55
CA SER A 374 7.94 -12.88 -27.01
C SER A 374 9.25 -13.59 -27.29
N VAL A 375 9.42 -14.79 -26.75
CA VAL A 375 10.63 -15.62 -26.93
C VAL A 375 10.26 -17.01 -27.45
N ALA A 376 10.79 -17.39 -28.61
CA ALA A 376 10.51 -18.69 -29.22
C ALA A 376 11.24 -19.83 -28.50
N ALA A 377 10.50 -20.78 -27.94
CA ALA A 377 10.99 -21.95 -27.21
C ALA A 377 11.48 -23.04 -28.18
N THR A 378 12.57 -22.76 -28.90
CA THR A 378 13.12 -23.69 -29.90
C THR A 378 14.59 -24.00 -29.63
N THR A 379 15.01 -25.19 -30.07
CA THR A 379 16.43 -25.61 -30.02
C THR A 379 17.35 -24.75 -30.89
N GLY A 380 16.80 -23.98 -31.84
CA GLY A 380 17.55 -22.98 -32.61
C GLY A 380 17.90 -21.72 -31.81
N VAL A 381 17.11 -21.40 -30.78
CA VAL A 381 17.31 -20.20 -29.92
C VAL A 381 18.15 -20.55 -28.69
N PHE A 382 17.85 -21.68 -28.04
CA PHE A 382 18.48 -22.05 -26.76
C PHE A 382 19.54 -23.16 -26.88
N GLY A 383 19.68 -23.80 -28.05
CA GLY A 383 20.37 -25.07 -28.18
C GLY A 383 19.53 -26.26 -27.72
N ASP A 384 20.00 -27.48 -27.95
CA ASP A 384 19.35 -28.70 -27.46
C ASP A 384 20.08 -29.26 -26.22
N PRO A 385 19.60 -28.96 -25.00
CA PRO A 385 20.22 -29.42 -23.75
C PRO A 385 20.00 -30.92 -23.48
N CYS A 386 18.99 -31.55 -24.09
CA CYS A 386 18.74 -32.99 -23.96
C CYS A 386 18.07 -33.58 -25.21
N PRO A 387 18.87 -34.12 -26.16
CA PRO A 387 18.35 -34.70 -27.40
C PRO A 387 17.40 -35.87 -27.17
N GLY A 388 16.26 -35.86 -27.86
CA GLY A 388 15.24 -36.91 -27.82
C GLY A 388 14.22 -36.79 -26.67
N THR A 389 14.35 -35.77 -25.81
CA THR A 389 13.39 -35.45 -24.76
C THR A 389 12.58 -34.22 -25.17
N ALA A 390 11.26 -34.25 -24.92
CA ALA A 390 10.39 -33.11 -25.14
C ALA A 390 10.74 -31.99 -24.16
N LYS A 391 11.05 -30.81 -24.70
CA LYS A 391 11.46 -29.65 -23.91
C LYS A 391 10.33 -28.62 -23.76
N ARG A 392 10.54 -27.69 -22.85
CA ARG A 392 9.64 -26.59 -22.52
C ARG A 392 10.46 -25.43 -21.95
N LEU A 393 10.03 -24.21 -22.25
CA LEU A 393 10.54 -22.99 -21.65
C LEU A 393 9.61 -22.55 -20.52
N ASN A 394 10.12 -22.47 -19.29
CA ASN A 394 9.45 -21.78 -18.17
C ASN A 394 10.21 -20.50 -17.86
N VAL A 395 9.50 -19.38 -17.71
CA VAL A 395 10.08 -18.07 -17.36
C VAL A 395 9.33 -17.43 -16.21
N ALA A 396 10.08 -16.89 -15.24
CA ALA A 396 9.59 -15.92 -14.27
C ALA A 396 10.32 -14.59 -14.46
N ALA A 397 9.55 -13.50 -14.54
CA ALA A 397 10.05 -12.15 -14.73
C ALA A 397 9.44 -11.21 -13.68
N GLN A 398 10.16 -10.13 -13.35
CA GLN A 398 9.71 -9.10 -12.43
C GLN A 398 9.32 -7.84 -13.21
N CYS A 399 8.27 -7.16 -12.78
CA CYS A 399 7.72 -5.93 -13.34
C CYS A 399 7.83 -4.80 -12.31
N SER A 400 8.42 -3.67 -12.69
CA SER A 400 8.47 -2.44 -11.87
C SER A 400 7.75 -1.29 -12.56
N ASP A 401 7.34 -0.27 -11.80
CA ASP A 401 6.66 0.91 -12.34
C ASP A 401 7.55 1.60 -13.38
N ALA A 402 6.99 1.82 -14.57
CA ALA A 402 7.62 2.58 -15.63
C ALA A 402 7.52 4.06 -15.26
N ASN A 403 8.67 4.71 -15.13
CA ASN A 403 8.82 6.12 -14.75
C ASN A 403 8.29 7.10 -15.81
N TRP A 404 7.27 6.76 -16.60
CA TRP A 404 6.79 7.58 -17.72
C TRP A 404 5.46 8.26 -17.39
N VAL A 405 5.24 9.44 -17.95
CA VAL A 405 3.96 10.17 -17.99
C VAL A 405 3.68 10.59 -19.42
N GLY A 406 2.42 10.60 -19.81
CA GLY A 406 2.07 10.88 -21.19
C GLY A 406 0.58 10.90 -21.39
N GLY A 407 0.19 11.18 -22.63
CA GLY A 407 -1.20 11.29 -22.99
C GLY A 407 -1.36 11.72 -24.44
N SER A 408 -2.61 11.75 -24.86
CA SER A 408 -2.99 12.19 -26.20
C SER A 408 -4.13 13.19 -26.14
N VAL A 409 -4.08 14.24 -26.97
CA VAL A 409 -5.17 15.21 -27.12
C VAL A 409 -5.38 15.56 -28.59
N ASN A 410 -6.64 15.80 -28.96
CA ASN A 410 -7.01 16.23 -30.31
C ASN A 410 -6.42 17.60 -30.68
N GLU A 411 -6.27 17.86 -31.97
CA GLU A 411 -5.88 19.17 -32.49
C GLU A 411 -6.82 20.27 -31.97
N GLY A 412 -6.24 21.33 -31.43
CA GLY A 412 -6.94 22.45 -30.77
C GLY A 412 -7.03 22.35 -29.24
N SER A 413 -6.61 21.24 -28.64
CA SER A 413 -6.57 21.04 -27.18
C SER A 413 -5.15 21.17 -26.61
N THR A 414 -5.05 21.35 -25.29
CA THR A 414 -3.77 21.41 -24.55
C THR A 414 -3.52 20.11 -23.80
N LEU A 415 -2.36 19.49 -24.02
CA LEU A 415 -1.90 18.32 -23.27
C LEU A 415 -1.03 18.79 -22.10
N THR A 416 -1.45 18.48 -20.87
CA THR A 416 -0.67 18.74 -19.66
C THR A 416 0.00 17.46 -19.18
N LEU A 417 1.32 17.48 -19.04
CA LEU A 417 2.10 16.39 -18.47
C LEU A 417 2.52 16.79 -17.05
N THR A 418 2.27 15.93 -16.07
CA THR A 418 2.63 16.19 -14.68
C THR A 418 3.26 14.94 -14.08
N CYS A 419 4.48 15.07 -13.58
CA CYS A 419 5.14 14.00 -12.85
C CYS A 419 4.59 13.89 -11.41
N PRO A 420 4.69 12.71 -10.77
CA PRO A 420 4.45 12.54 -9.35
C PRO A 420 5.24 13.53 -8.47
N ALA A 421 4.82 13.68 -7.21
CA ALA A 421 5.49 14.56 -6.27
C ALA A 421 6.99 14.23 -6.15
N ASN A 422 7.84 15.25 -6.13
CA ASN A 422 9.31 15.15 -6.14
C ASN A 422 9.94 14.52 -7.39
N GLN A 423 9.25 14.52 -8.54
CA GLN A 423 9.81 14.10 -9.82
C GLN A 423 9.77 15.23 -10.87
N LYS A 424 10.67 15.16 -11.86
CA LYS A 424 10.74 16.08 -13.01
C LYS A 424 10.79 15.29 -14.31
N LEU A 425 10.24 15.87 -15.37
CA LEU A 425 10.32 15.35 -16.72
C LEU A 425 11.79 15.34 -17.16
N ALA A 426 12.41 14.16 -17.21
CA ALA A 426 13.81 13.92 -17.53
C ALA A 426 14.07 13.81 -19.03
N ALA A 427 13.18 13.18 -19.78
CA ALA A 427 13.29 13.02 -21.23
C ALA A 427 11.92 12.92 -21.91
N ILE A 428 11.87 13.22 -23.21
CA ILE A 428 10.71 12.87 -24.06
C ILE A 428 11.07 11.60 -24.83
N GLN A 429 10.43 10.50 -24.48
CA GLN A 429 10.66 9.19 -25.12
C GLN A 429 9.94 9.09 -26.46
N TYR A 430 8.79 9.75 -26.59
CA TYR A 430 8.02 9.80 -27.81
C TYR A 430 7.21 11.08 -27.89
N ALA A 431 7.14 11.68 -29.08
CA ALA A 431 6.15 12.72 -29.36
C ALA A 431 5.79 12.71 -30.85
N SER A 432 4.49 12.78 -31.14
CA SER A 432 3.97 12.86 -32.51
C SER A 432 2.75 13.77 -32.54
N PHE A 433 2.81 14.80 -33.38
CA PHE A 433 1.64 15.59 -33.78
C PHE A 433 1.27 15.15 -35.20
N GLY A 434 0.12 14.53 -35.37
CA GLY A 434 -0.24 13.86 -36.62
C GLY A 434 -1.37 12.85 -36.42
N THR A 435 -1.25 11.66 -36.99
CA THR A 435 -2.20 10.55 -36.76
C THR A 435 -1.51 9.33 -36.14
N PRO A 436 -0.87 9.44 -34.96
CA PRO A 436 -0.31 8.26 -34.30
C PRO A 436 -1.43 7.26 -33.91
N LEU A 437 -1.07 5.98 -33.81
CA LEU A 437 -1.98 4.90 -33.40
C LEU A 437 -1.59 4.39 -32.00
N GLY A 438 -2.57 3.85 -31.27
CA GLY A 438 -2.40 3.33 -29.91
C GLY A 438 -2.67 4.37 -28.83
N ASP A 439 -2.73 3.90 -27.59
CA ASP A 439 -2.99 4.71 -26.39
C ASP A 439 -1.75 4.74 -25.48
N TYR A 440 -1.64 5.77 -24.64
CA TYR A 440 -0.54 5.87 -23.67
C TYR A 440 -0.45 4.59 -22.81
N PRO A 441 0.75 3.97 -22.63
CA PRO A 441 2.09 4.42 -23.03
C PRO A 441 2.63 3.86 -24.37
N ASN A 442 1.77 3.39 -25.28
CA ASN A 442 2.16 2.71 -26.52
C ASN A 442 1.66 3.46 -27.77
N PHE A 443 2.38 4.50 -28.18
CA PHE A 443 2.09 5.22 -29.42
C PHE A 443 2.99 4.76 -30.57
N VAL A 444 2.42 4.65 -31.76
CA VAL A 444 3.15 4.34 -33.00
C VAL A 444 2.97 5.48 -33.99
N SER A 445 4.09 6.02 -34.47
CA SER A 445 4.06 7.05 -35.51
C SER A 445 3.61 6.47 -36.85
N THR A 446 2.69 7.14 -37.51
CA THR A 446 2.26 6.81 -38.88
C THR A 446 2.93 7.73 -39.89
N TRP A 447 2.53 7.62 -41.17
CA TRP A 447 3.03 8.48 -42.25
C TRP A 447 2.70 9.97 -42.06
N CYS A 448 1.67 10.31 -41.26
CA CYS A 448 1.40 11.67 -40.84
C CYS A 448 1.96 11.90 -39.42
N ASN A 449 3.16 12.47 -39.36
CA ASN A 449 3.87 12.84 -38.14
C ASN A 449 4.75 14.09 -38.40
N ALA A 450 4.60 15.13 -37.59
CA ALA A 450 5.47 16.31 -37.66
C ALA A 450 6.87 16.02 -37.10
N ASN A 451 7.90 16.24 -37.91
CA ASN A 451 9.30 15.95 -37.56
C ASN A 451 9.88 16.85 -36.45
N THR A 452 9.21 17.95 -36.11
CA THR A 452 9.60 18.89 -35.04
C THR A 452 9.01 18.54 -33.68
N THR A 453 8.06 17.60 -33.60
CA THR A 453 7.26 17.35 -32.38
C THR A 453 8.12 16.98 -31.18
N VAL A 454 9.09 16.07 -31.35
CA VAL A 454 9.99 15.65 -30.26
C VAL A 454 10.84 16.82 -29.77
N ALA A 455 11.46 17.59 -30.67
CA ALA A 455 12.30 18.72 -30.28
C ALA A 455 11.50 19.82 -29.55
N ALA A 456 10.29 20.10 -30.01
CA ALA A 456 9.40 21.08 -29.40
C ALA A 456 8.89 20.62 -28.02
N ALA A 457 8.49 19.35 -27.89
CA ALA A 457 8.09 18.77 -26.61
C ALA A 457 9.26 18.76 -25.62
N THR A 458 10.47 18.36 -26.05
CA THR A 458 11.68 18.35 -25.20
C THR A 458 12.00 19.74 -24.67
N ALA A 459 11.99 20.76 -25.55
CA ALA A 459 12.30 22.13 -25.16
C ALA A 459 11.28 22.74 -24.19
N ALA A 460 10.02 22.31 -24.26
CA ALA A 460 8.94 22.84 -23.43
C ALA A 460 8.76 22.08 -22.09
N CYS A 461 9.17 20.82 -22.02
CA CYS A 461 8.81 19.93 -20.91
C CYS A 461 9.98 19.44 -20.06
N VAL A 462 11.16 19.20 -20.64
CA VAL A 462 12.29 18.62 -19.89
C VAL A 462 12.81 19.61 -18.83
N GLY A 463 13.03 19.11 -17.61
CA GLY A 463 13.48 19.88 -16.45
C GLY A 463 12.37 20.44 -15.56
N HIS A 464 11.10 20.29 -15.96
CA HIS A 464 9.94 20.77 -15.22
C HIS A 464 9.17 19.62 -14.55
N ALA A 465 8.54 19.89 -13.39
CA ALA A 465 7.66 18.93 -12.72
C ALA A 465 6.30 18.78 -13.44
N SER A 466 5.89 19.82 -14.17
CA SER A 466 4.71 19.84 -15.01
C SER A 466 4.94 20.78 -16.21
N CYS A 467 4.41 20.42 -17.38
CA CYS A 467 4.44 21.24 -18.59
C CYS A 467 3.09 21.14 -19.34
N SER A 468 2.83 22.11 -20.22
CA SER A 468 1.63 22.10 -21.07
C SER A 468 2.01 22.37 -22.53
N LEU A 469 1.45 21.56 -23.43
CA LEU A 469 1.71 21.58 -24.87
C LEU A 469 0.40 21.81 -25.63
N ASP A 470 0.34 22.89 -26.41
CA ASP A 470 -0.83 23.20 -27.24
C ASP A 470 -0.78 22.44 -28.57
N ALA A 471 -1.70 21.51 -28.78
CA ALA A 471 -1.78 20.66 -29.96
C ALA A 471 -2.32 21.43 -31.17
N THR A 472 -1.55 22.38 -31.70
CA THR A 472 -1.94 23.17 -32.87
C THR A 472 -0.94 23.06 -34.01
N SER A 473 -1.45 23.15 -35.23
CA SER A 473 -0.65 23.28 -36.45
C SER A 473 0.26 24.53 -36.45
N GLY A 474 0.00 25.51 -35.57
CA GLY A 474 0.89 26.66 -35.34
C GLY A 474 2.11 26.32 -34.48
N THR A 475 1.98 25.39 -33.54
CA THR A 475 3.06 24.96 -32.62
C THR A 475 3.99 23.95 -33.28
N PHE A 476 3.42 22.93 -33.95
CA PHE A 476 4.17 21.78 -34.47
C PHE A 476 4.25 21.73 -36.01
N GLY A 477 3.54 22.60 -36.72
CA GLY A 477 3.36 22.53 -38.17
C GLY A 477 2.23 21.57 -38.57
N ASP A 478 1.76 21.65 -39.83
CA ASP A 478 0.73 20.75 -40.38
C ASP A 478 1.37 19.67 -41.27
N PRO A 479 1.58 18.44 -40.74
CA PRO A 479 2.18 17.34 -41.49
C PRO A 479 1.21 16.69 -42.50
N CYS A 480 -0.11 16.85 -42.34
CA CYS A 480 -1.10 16.30 -43.27
C CYS A 480 -2.37 17.18 -43.34
N PRO A 481 -2.41 18.11 -44.33
CA PRO A 481 -3.53 19.03 -44.49
C PRO A 481 -4.86 18.31 -44.76
N GLY A 482 -5.92 18.72 -44.07
CA GLY A 482 -7.28 18.19 -44.24
C GLY A 482 -7.59 16.90 -43.48
N LEU A 483 -6.61 16.34 -42.75
CA LEU A 483 -6.82 15.24 -41.81
C LEU A 483 -6.83 15.76 -40.37
N ALA A 484 -7.70 15.17 -39.54
CA ALA A 484 -7.76 15.45 -38.12
C ALA A 484 -6.50 14.91 -37.44
N LYS A 485 -5.75 15.81 -36.80
CA LYS A 485 -4.51 15.47 -36.08
C LYS A 485 -4.77 15.38 -34.58
N HIS A 486 -3.87 14.72 -33.87
CA HIS A 486 -3.80 14.75 -32.43
C HIS A 486 -2.33 14.71 -31.98
N LEU A 487 -2.07 15.27 -30.81
CA LEU A 487 -0.75 15.28 -30.17
C LEU A 487 -0.68 14.14 -29.16
N SER A 488 0.24 13.20 -29.39
CA SER A 488 0.55 12.12 -28.45
C SER A 488 1.98 12.26 -27.95
N VAL A 489 2.18 12.24 -26.63
CA VAL A 489 3.49 12.39 -25.99
C VAL A 489 3.68 11.35 -24.89
N ILE A 490 4.88 10.77 -24.83
CA ILE A 490 5.38 9.97 -23.71
C ILE A 490 6.66 10.66 -23.25
N ALA A 491 6.67 11.02 -21.98
CA ALA A 491 7.80 11.60 -21.28
C ALA A 491 8.20 10.70 -20.12
N GLU A 492 9.46 10.76 -19.74
CA GLU A 492 10.00 10.08 -18.58
C GLU A 492 10.14 11.06 -17.43
N CYS A 493 9.64 10.69 -16.26
CA CYS A 493 9.86 11.31 -14.97
C CYS A 493 11.04 10.65 -14.28
N ALA A 494 12.02 11.44 -13.86
CA ALA A 494 13.02 11.00 -12.91
C ALA A 494 12.80 11.72 -11.58
N ASP A 495 13.33 11.15 -10.50
CA ASP A 495 13.46 11.87 -9.23
C ASP A 495 14.03 13.27 -9.48
N ALA A 496 13.35 14.31 -9.00
CA ALA A 496 13.73 15.71 -9.20
C ALA A 496 15.11 16.05 -8.61
N ASN A 497 15.61 15.13 -7.78
CA ASN A 497 16.89 15.16 -7.10
C ASN A 497 17.98 14.37 -7.84
N LEU A 498 17.68 13.57 -8.86
CA LEU A 498 18.73 12.93 -9.66
C LEU A 498 19.35 13.97 -10.60
N ILE A 499 20.66 13.91 -10.75
CA ILE A 499 21.47 14.68 -11.69
C ILE A 499 22.49 13.75 -12.34
N GLY A 500 22.96 14.07 -13.54
CA GLY A 500 23.89 13.17 -14.21
C GLY A 500 24.11 13.52 -15.66
N GLY A 501 24.84 12.65 -16.34
CA GLY A 501 25.17 12.84 -17.74
C GLY A 501 26.23 11.86 -18.21
N ALA A 502 26.52 11.92 -19.51
CA ALA A 502 27.57 11.14 -20.14
C ALA A 502 28.58 12.06 -20.84
N ALA A 503 29.86 11.70 -20.78
CA ALA A 503 30.91 12.37 -21.53
C ALA A 503 31.87 11.34 -22.15
N PRO A 504 32.25 11.50 -23.43
CA PRO A 504 33.27 10.64 -24.04
C PRO A 504 34.65 10.91 -23.43
N GLU A 505 35.57 9.96 -23.60
CA GLU A 505 36.97 10.07 -23.15
C GLU A 505 37.62 11.38 -23.64
N GLY A 506 38.12 12.18 -22.69
CA GLY A 506 38.64 13.54 -22.90
C GLY A 506 37.64 14.67 -22.64
N GLY A 507 36.35 14.37 -22.47
CA GLY A 507 35.31 15.31 -22.06
C GLY A 507 35.16 15.44 -20.54
N SER A 508 34.12 16.16 -20.09
CA SER A 508 33.80 16.30 -18.67
C SER A 508 32.29 16.29 -18.41
N VAL A 509 31.87 15.64 -17.32
CA VAL A 509 30.49 15.68 -16.81
C VAL A 509 30.40 16.73 -15.71
N SER A 510 29.42 17.63 -15.76
CA SER A 510 29.15 18.60 -14.69
C SER A 510 27.85 18.23 -13.97
N LEU A 511 27.94 18.05 -12.66
CA LEU A 511 26.86 17.70 -11.75
C LEU A 511 26.52 18.91 -10.90
N ALA A 512 25.34 19.51 -11.06
CA ALA A 512 24.92 20.66 -10.27
C ALA A 512 23.56 20.39 -9.60
N CYS A 513 23.52 20.45 -8.28
CA CYS A 513 22.30 20.34 -7.49
C CYS A 513 21.56 21.69 -7.38
N PRO A 514 20.23 21.68 -7.20
CA PRO A 514 19.46 22.87 -6.86
C PRO A 514 19.98 23.59 -5.60
N ALA A 515 19.66 24.89 -5.46
CA ALA A 515 20.08 25.67 -4.30
C ALA A 515 19.59 25.04 -2.98
N GLY A 516 20.48 24.89 -2.00
CA GLY A 516 20.19 24.23 -0.72
C GLY A 516 20.28 22.70 -0.74
N GLN A 517 20.70 22.11 -1.86
CA GLN A 517 20.95 20.68 -2.00
C GLN A 517 22.40 20.40 -2.43
N TYR A 518 22.88 19.20 -2.11
CA TYR A 518 24.25 18.75 -2.34
C TYR A 518 24.25 17.32 -2.88
N ILE A 519 25.31 16.93 -3.59
CA ILE A 519 25.45 15.58 -4.11
C ILE A 519 25.63 14.62 -2.93
N GLY A 520 24.59 13.85 -2.62
CA GLY A 520 24.53 12.94 -1.48
C GLY A 520 24.97 11.52 -1.81
N SER A 521 24.79 11.07 -3.05
CA SER A 521 25.23 9.75 -3.51
C SER A 521 25.47 9.70 -5.01
N VAL A 522 26.16 8.66 -5.44
CA VAL A 522 26.39 8.33 -6.85
C VAL A 522 25.85 6.93 -7.12
N PRO A 523 24.52 6.76 -7.33
CA PRO A 523 23.91 5.44 -7.54
C PRO A 523 24.49 4.67 -8.74
N PHE A 524 24.99 5.39 -9.75
CA PHE A 524 25.65 4.77 -10.88
C PHE A 524 26.85 5.58 -11.36
N ALA A 525 27.95 4.90 -11.61
CA ALA A 525 29.10 5.44 -12.29
C ALA A 525 29.82 4.34 -13.05
N SER A 526 30.04 4.54 -14.34
CA SER A 526 30.84 3.64 -15.16
C SER A 526 31.75 4.46 -16.08
N TYR A 527 33.04 4.14 -16.08
CA TYR A 527 34.00 4.64 -17.04
C TYR A 527 34.46 3.48 -17.90
N GLY A 528 34.04 3.45 -19.17
CA GLY A 528 34.24 2.29 -20.02
C GLY A 528 33.34 2.34 -21.24
N THR A 529 32.54 1.29 -21.46
CA THR A 529 31.50 1.27 -22.51
C THR A 529 30.10 1.06 -21.93
N PRO A 530 29.62 1.94 -21.03
CA PRO A 530 28.28 1.82 -20.49
C PRO A 530 27.23 1.94 -21.61
N SER A 531 26.16 1.14 -21.51
CA SER A 531 25.00 1.23 -22.39
C SER A 531 23.89 2.04 -21.71
N GLY A 532 22.91 2.47 -22.50
CA GLY A 532 21.81 3.33 -22.02
C GLY A 532 22.15 4.82 -22.02
N SER A 533 21.30 5.59 -21.35
CA SER A 533 21.41 7.04 -21.21
C SER A 533 20.98 7.44 -19.81
N TYR A 534 21.43 8.61 -19.36
CA TYR A 534 20.98 9.16 -18.08
C TYR A 534 19.44 9.18 -17.99
N PRO A 535 18.82 8.75 -16.87
CA PRO A 535 19.45 8.29 -15.62
C PRO A 535 19.82 6.80 -15.56
N ASP A 536 19.40 6.00 -16.54
CA ASP A 536 19.47 4.52 -16.54
C ASP A 536 20.62 3.97 -17.38
N PHE A 537 21.84 4.22 -16.91
CA PHE A 537 23.02 3.58 -17.47
C PHE A 537 23.17 2.14 -16.98
N ALA A 538 23.68 1.26 -17.84
CA ALA A 538 24.06 -0.10 -17.47
C ALA A 538 25.55 -0.32 -17.71
N GLU A 539 26.19 -1.03 -16.78
CA GLU A 539 27.60 -1.38 -16.88
C GLU A 539 27.81 -2.44 -17.98
N ASN A 540 28.94 -2.35 -18.68
CA ASN A 540 29.40 -3.42 -19.56
C ASN A 540 30.58 -4.13 -18.87
N PRO A 541 30.41 -5.35 -18.36
CA PRO A 541 31.47 -6.08 -17.65
C PRO A 541 32.75 -6.28 -18.47
N ALA A 542 32.66 -6.23 -19.81
CA ALA A 542 33.82 -6.38 -20.69
C ALA A 542 34.72 -5.12 -20.73
N CYS A 543 34.17 -3.95 -20.40
CA CYS A 543 34.94 -2.72 -20.28
C CYS A 543 34.25 -1.76 -19.30
N ASP A 544 34.62 -1.89 -18.04
CA ASP A 544 34.24 -1.02 -16.94
C ASP A 544 35.42 -0.84 -15.97
N ALA A 545 35.64 0.40 -15.53
CA ALA A 545 36.68 0.72 -14.57
C ALA A 545 36.23 0.40 -13.14
N THR A 546 36.88 -0.58 -12.52
CA THR A 546 36.60 -0.98 -11.13
C THR A 546 36.72 0.20 -10.17
N GLY A 547 35.62 0.55 -9.49
CA GLY A 547 35.59 1.63 -8.50
C GLY A 547 35.38 3.03 -9.10
N ALA A 548 34.82 3.15 -10.30
CA ALA A 548 34.46 4.44 -10.89
C ALA A 548 33.54 5.29 -9.97
N SER A 549 32.62 4.65 -9.24
CA SER A 549 31.79 5.30 -8.21
C SER A 549 32.63 5.93 -7.11
N ASN A 550 33.62 5.21 -6.55
CA ASN A 550 34.48 5.71 -5.47
C ASN A 550 35.30 6.94 -5.90
N VAL A 551 35.78 6.95 -7.15
CA VAL A 551 36.53 8.10 -7.70
C VAL A 551 35.62 9.33 -7.75
N ILE A 552 34.39 9.17 -8.23
CA ILE A 552 33.42 10.29 -8.31
C ILE A 552 32.96 10.70 -6.91
N GLU A 553 32.69 9.74 -6.03
CA GLU A 553 32.27 10.00 -4.66
C GLU A 553 33.31 10.82 -3.90
N SER A 554 34.58 10.46 -4.02
CA SER A 554 35.69 11.19 -3.39
C SER A 554 35.85 12.64 -3.88
N GLN A 555 35.35 12.95 -5.08
CA GLN A 555 35.48 14.28 -5.70
C GLN A 555 34.21 15.12 -5.58
N CYS A 556 33.04 14.49 -5.54
CA CYS A 556 31.76 15.16 -5.72
C CYS A 556 30.82 15.10 -4.51
N LEU A 557 30.99 14.15 -3.58
CA LEU A 557 30.10 14.07 -2.41
C LEU A 557 30.17 15.34 -1.56
N GLY A 558 29.01 15.83 -1.14
CA GLY A 558 28.86 17.04 -0.33
C GLY A 558 29.12 18.35 -1.10
N ALA A 559 29.34 18.30 -2.41
CA ALA A 559 29.42 19.49 -3.25
C ALA A 559 28.05 19.83 -3.84
N ASN A 560 27.70 21.13 -3.92
CA ASN A 560 26.53 21.58 -4.68
C ASN A 560 26.78 21.48 -6.20
N ASN A 561 28.04 21.65 -6.62
CA ASN A 561 28.45 21.51 -8.01
C ASN A 561 29.79 20.78 -8.10
N CYS A 562 29.91 19.81 -9.00
CA CYS A 562 31.10 19.02 -9.24
C CYS A 562 31.34 18.82 -10.74
N THR A 563 32.60 18.88 -11.18
CA THR A 563 32.97 18.60 -12.58
C THR A 563 33.98 17.47 -12.63
N ILE A 564 33.65 16.41 -13.36
CA ILE A 564 34.43 15.18 -13.44
C ILE A 564 35.02 15.07 -14.85
N ALA A 565 36.34 14.93 -14.96
CA ALA A 565 37.01 14.72 -16.23
C ALA A 565 37.02 13.24 -16.61
N ALA A 566 36.44 12.89 -17.77
CA ALA A 566 36.37 11.53 -18.29
C ALA A 566 37.74 11.12 -18.88
N THR A 567 38.71 10.83 -18.02
CA THR A 567 40.09 10.53 -18.45
C THR A 567 40.64 9.25 -17.81
N SER A 568 41.44 8.53 -18.59
CA SER A 568 42.11 7.30 -18.17
C SER A 568 43.17 7.54 -17.07
N GLY A 569 43.58 8.80 -16.86
CA GLY A 569 44.43 9.19 -15.74
C GLY A 569 43.70 9.25 -14.39
N GLY A 570 42.38 9.46 -14.39
CA GLY A 570 41.55 9.50 -13.17
C GLY A 570 40.91 8.16 -12.81
N PHE A 571 40.44 7.41 -13.81
CA PHE A 571 39.68 6.16 -13.62
C PHE A 571 40.49 4.89 -13.93
N GLY A 572 41.70 5.02 -14.49
CA GLY A 572 42.41 3.91 -15.11
C GLY A 572 41.89 3.61 -16.53
N ASP A 573 42.60 2.76 -17.28
CA ASP A 573 42.18 2.30 -18.61
C ASP A 573 41.66 0.84 -18.54
N PRO A 574 40.34 0.63 -18.42
CA PRO A 574 39.77 -0.71 -18.34
C PRO A 574 39.82 -1.50 -19.66
N CYS A 575 39.91 -0.81 -20.80
CA CYS A 575 39.98 -1.47 -22.11
C CYS A 575 40.85 -0.68 -23.10
N PRO A 576 42.17 -0.97 -23.16
CA PRO A 576 43.11 -0.28 -24.03
C PRO A 576 42.71 -0.35 -25.51
N GLY A 577 42.75 0.80 -26.20
CA GLY A 577 42.44 0.91 -27.63
C GLY A 577 40.95 1.06 -27.97
N THR A 578 40.06 1.02 -26.98
CA THR A 578 38.62 1.27 -27.15
C THR A 578 38.27 2.67 -26.67
N LYS A 579 37.36 3.35 -27.39
CA LYS A 579 36.85 4.66 -26.97
C LYS A 579 35.96 4.50 -25.74
N LYS A 580 36.35 5.13 -24.64
CA LYS A 580 35.59 5.05 -23.39
C LYS A 580 34.61 6.22 -23.25
N THR A 581 33.58 6.02 -22.45
CA THR A 581 32.58 7.01 -22.07
C THR A 581 32.39 6.92 -20.56
N LEU A 582 32.32 8.07 -19.89
CA LEU A 582 31.93 8.20 -18.50
C LEU A 582 30.42 8.41 -18.44
N GLY A 583 29.67 7.47 -17.87
CA GLY A 583 28.25 7.64 -17.52
C GLY A 583 28.11 7.81 -16.01
N VAL A 584 27.40 8.84 -15.57
CA VAL A 584 27.20 9.14 -14.13
C VAL A 584 25.75 9.49 -13.85
N THR A 585 25.22 8.87 -12.79
CA THR A 585 23.95 9.24 -12.15
C THR A 585 24.23 9.47 -10.68
N ALA A 586 23.85 10.65 -10.19
CA ALA A 586 24.03 11.09 -8.81
C ALA A 586 22.72 11.64 -8.22
N LYS A 587 22.56 11.57 -6.90
CA LYS A 587 21.38 12.05 -6.19
C LYS A 587 21.71 13.25 -5.31
N CYS A 588 20.91 14.30 -5.43
CA CYS A 588 20.95 15.48 -4.60
C CYS A 588 20.14 15.26 -3.32
N VAL A 589 20.67 15.68 -2.18
CA VAL A 589 20.01 15.65 -0.89
C VAL A 589 20.07 17.02 -0.24
N PRO A 590 19.14 17.37 0.67
CA PRO A 590 19.26 18.55 1.52
C PRO A 590 20.60 18.59 2.29
N GLU A 591 21.12 19.79 2.59
CA GLU A 591 22.44 20.00 3.24
C GLU A 591 22.65 19.23 4.56
N ASN A 592 21.56 18.88 5.23
CA ASN A 592 21.55 18.19 6.50
C ASN A 592 21.58 16.66 6.37
N VAL A 593 21.45 16.03 5.21
CA VAL A 593 21.39 14.55 5.13
C VAL A 593 22.70 13.99 4.56
N ILE A 594 23.38 13.14 5.33
CA ILE A 594 24.65 12.49 4.94
C ILE A 594 24.55 10.97 5.09
N GLY A 595 25.35 10.23 4.35
CA GLY A 595 25.39 8.78 4.48
C GLY A 595 26.28 8.11 3.47
N THR A 596 26.42 6.80 3.60
CA THR A 596 27.35 6.00 2.81
C THR A 596 26.93 4.53 2.81
N ARG A 597 27.41 3.78 1.81
CA ARG A 597 27.37 2.32 1.81
C ARG A 597 28.76 1.79 1.48
N VAL A 598 29.30 0.95 2.37
CA VAL A 598 30.61 0.34 2.19
C VAL A 598 30.52 -1.17 2.30
N LYS A 599 31.40 -1.88 1.60
CA LYS A 599 31.44 -3.36 1.64
C LYS A 599 32.01 -3.85 2.97
N GLU A 600 31.71 -5.11 3.32
CA GLU A 600 32.33 -5.77 4.47
C GLU A 600 33.86 -5.71 4.35
N GLY A 601 34.51 -5.21 5.40
CA GLY A 601 35.96 -4.98 5.47
C GLY A 601 36.42 -3.53 5.27
N ASP A 602 35.55 -2.65 4.75
CA ASP A 602 35.85 -1.22 4.54
C ASP A 602 35.41 -0.35 5.73
N PHE A 603 35.63 0.97 5.65
CA PHE A 603 35.28 1.96 6.67
C PHE A 603 34.19 2.92 6.16
N ALA A 604 33.04 2.97 6.85
CA ALA A 604 32.00 3.95 6.60
C ALA A 604 32.42 5.28 7.21
N ALA A 605 32.71 6.28 6.38
CA ALA A 605 33.03 7.64 6.81
C ALA A 605 31.80 8.55 6.66
N LEU A 606 31.44 9.26 7.73
CA LEU A 606 30.42 10.31 7.71
C LEU A 606 31.09 11.64 8.02
N GLN A 607 30.76 12.67 7.25
CA GLN A 607 31.30 14.02 7.41
C GLN A 607 30.16 15.03 7.24
N CYS A 608 29.86 15.78 8.30
CA CYS A 608 28.93 16.89 8.21
C CYS A 608 29.59 18.13 7.59
N PRO A 609 28.81 19.00 6.92
CA PRO A 609 29.29 20.29 6.44
C PRO A 609 29.95 21.14 7.54
N PRO A 610 30.87 22.07 7.19
CA PRO A 610 31.52 22.94 8.17
C PRO A 610 30.50 23.71 9.01
N GLY A 611 30.57 23.57 10.34
CA GLY A 611 29.64 24.24 11.26
C GLY A 611 28.42 23.41 11.68
N SER A 612 28.38 22.12 11.32
CA SER A 612 27.33 21.17 11.73
C SER A 612 27.92 19.87 12.29
N TYR A 613 27.10 19.10 13.00
CA TYR A 613 27.46 17.81 13.58
C TYR A 613 26.35 16.77 13.41
N ILE A 614 26.70 15.49 13.51
CA ILE A 614 25.77 14.36 13.32
C ILE A 614 24.77 14.31 14.49
N ALA A 615 23.51 14.61 14.18
CA ALA A 615 22.39 14.78 15.11
C ALA A 615 21.53 13.51 15.27
N SER A 616 21.48 12.68 14.24
CA SER A 616 20.74 11.42 14.24
C SER A 616 21.41 10.43 13.30
N ILE A 617 21.17 9.15 13.55
CA ILE A 617 21.39 8.08 12.57
C ILE A 617 19.99 7.58 12.21
N ASP A 618 19.46 8.05 11.08
CA ASP A 618 18.10 7.71 10.63
C ASP A 618 18.01 6.24 10.24
N MET A 619 19.11 5.70 9.71
CA MET A 619 19.20 4.29 9.38
C MET A 619 20.66 3.82 9.46
N ALA A 620 20.90 2.66 10.07
CA ALA A 620 22.12 1.91 9.83
C ALA A 620 21.80 0.43 9.69
N SER A 621 22.41 -0.24 8.72
CA SER A 621 22.21 -1.66 8.45
C SER A 621 23.49 -2.32 8.01
N PHE A 622 24.02 -3.22 8.84
CA PHE A 622 25.07 -4.17 8.46
C PHE A 622 24.44 -5.50 8.04
N GLY A 623 24.60 -5.89 6.76
CA GLY A 623 23.96 -7.05 6.17
C GLY A 623 23.82 -6.91 4.65
N THR A 624 22.63 -7.18 4.10
CA THR A 624 22.29 -6.93 2.68
C THR A 624 21.25 -5.83 2.51
N PRO A 625 21.53 -4.58 2.95
CA PRO A 625 20.61 -3.46 2.75
C PRO A 625 20.30 -3.26 1.27
N GLN A 626 19.03 -2.98 0.98
CA GLN A 626 18.53 -2.71 -0.36
C GLN A 626 18.40 -1.20 -0.57
N GLY A 627 18.29 -0.78 -1.83
CA GLY A 627 18.18 0.63 -2.19
C GLY A 627 19.53 1.36 -2.24
N SER A 628 19.46 2.68 -2.34
CA SER A 628 20.61 3.58 -2.49
C SER A 628 20.42 4.80 -1.60
N PHE A 629 21.52 5.42 -1.15
CA PHE A 629 21.43 6.58 -0.26
C PHE A 629 20.63 7.73 -0.92
N PRO A 630 19.73 8.41 -0.19
CA PRO A 630 19.39 8.25 1.24
C PRO A 630 18.33 7.19 1.54
N ASP A 631 17.70 6.60 0.52
CA ASP A 631 16.56 5.69 0.62
C ASP A 631 17.00 4.22 0.72
N PHE A 632 17.91 3.94 1.64
CA PHE A 632 18.22 2.56 1.96
C PHE A 632 17.05 1.92 2.72
N SER A 633 16.80 0.64 2.46
CA SER A 633 15.84 -0.17 3.21
C SER A 633 16.55 -1.35 3.86
N ILE A 634 16.13 -1.66 5.10
CA ILE A 634 16.60 -2.82 5.83
C ILE A 634 16.02 -4.07 5.17
N ASP A 635 16.89 -4.99 4.77
CA ASP A 635 16.51 -6.35 4.39
C ASP A 635 16.22 -7.16 5.67
N PRO A 636 14.97 -7.58 5.92
CA PRO A 636 14.62 -8.32 7.13
C PRO A 636 15.30 -9.68 7.22
N ALA A 637 15.71 -10.27 6.09
CA ALA A 637 16.37 -11.57 6.07
C ALA A 637 17.83 -11.49 6.51
N CYS A 638 18.47 -10.34 6.36
CA CYS A 638 19.90 -10.18 6.61
C CYS A 638 20.24 -8.75 7.05
N HIS A 639 20.09 -8.52 8.35
CA HIS A 639 20.41 -7.26 9.01
C HIS A 639 20.79 -7.52 10.47
N THR A 640 21.84 -6.87 10.96
CA THR A 640 22.15 -6.89 12.39
C THR A 640 21.36 -5.82 13.15
N THR A 641 20.51 -6.25 14.08
CA THR A 641 19.59 -5.37 14.85
C THR A 641 20.27 -4.29 15.71
N ASN A 642 21.56 -4.44 16.04
CA ASN A 642 22.32 -3.44 16.80
C ASN A 642 23.02 -2.39 15.92
N SER A 643 22.89 -2.47 14.58
CA SER A 643 23.60 -1.60 13.64
C SER A 643 23.44 -0.11 13.96
N THR A 644 22.21 0.34 14.21
CA THR A 644 21.91 1.73 14.58
C THR A 644 22.55 2.15 15.89
N SER A 645 22.53 1.27 16.91
CA SER A 645 23.12 1.59 18.22
C SER A 645 24.65 1.71 18.17
N VAL A 646 25.31 0.86 17.38
CA VAL A 646 26.77 0.86 17.21
C VAL A 646 27.22 2.11 16.46
N VAL A 647 26.55 2.43 15.35
CA VAL A 647 26.86 3.63 14.56
C VAL A 647 26.56 4.90 15.36
N SER A 648 25.43 4.94 16.07
CA SER A 648 25.08 6.07 16.94
C SER A 648 26.13 6.30 18.02
N ALA A 649 26.59 5.25 18.70
CA ALA A 649 27.62 5.37 19.73
C ALA A 649 28.95 5.93 19.19
N ALA A 650 29.28 5.67 17.91
CA ALA A 650 30.50 6.15 17.28
C ALA A 650 30.39 7.57 16.69
N CYS A 651 29.20 7.95 16.21
CA CYS A 651 29.03 9.13 15.35
C CYS A 651 28.27 10.29 15.98
N TYR A 652 27.44 10.04 17.01
CA TYR A 652 26.58 11.08 17.58
C TYR A 652 27.40 12.25 18.16
N GLY A 653 27.02 13.48 17.80
CA GLY A 653 27.68 14.70 18.30
C GLY A 653 29.04 15.01 17.65
N GLN A 654 29.49 14.23 16.67
CA GLN A 654 30.75 14.46 15.95
C GLN A 654 30.51 15.24 14.66
N THR A 655 31.46 16.09 14.26
CA THR A 655 31.46 16.69 12.91
C THR A 655 31.83 15.68 11.82
N ALA A 656 32.52 14.60 12.23
CA ALA A 656 32.98 13.53 11.37
C ALA A 656 33.16 12.24 12.19
N CYS A 657 32.85 11.07 11.62
CA CYS A 657 33.14 9.78 12.24
C CYS A 657 33.53 8.73 11.20
N THR A 658 34.21 7.67 11.63
CA THR A 658 34.50 6.51 10.81
C THR A 658 34.12 5.22 11.56
N VAL A 659 33.36 4.35 10.91
CA VAL A 659 32.88 3.08 11.48
C VAL A 659 33.38 1.91 10.63
N PRO A 660 34.14 0.94 11.20
CA PRO A 660 34.57 -0.24 10.47
C PRO A 660 33.40 -1.18 10.17
N ALA A 661 33.20 -1.56 8.91
CA ALA A 661 32.15 -2.47 8.48
C ALA A 661 32.60 -3.95 8.64
N THR A 662 32.82 -4.38 9.88
CA THR A 662 33.33 -5.73 10.18
C THR A 662 32.40 -6.52 11.11
N THR A 663 32.42 -7.84 10.99
CA THR A 663 31.70 -8.79 11.86
C THR A 663 32.18 -8.81 13.31
N THR A 664 33.27 -8.12 13.61
CA THR A 664 33.75 -7.88 14.97
C THR A 664 33.08 -6.68 15.63
N VAL A 665 32.67 -5.69 14.85
CA VAL A 665 31.98 -4.47 15.30
C VAL A 665 30.47 -4.68 15.33
N PHE A 666 29.94 -5.37 14.31
CA PHE A 666 28.54 -5.76 14.22
C PHE A 666 28.41 -7.25 14.49
N THR A 667 27.61 -7.64 15.48
CA THR A 667 27.40 -9.06 15.82
C THR A 667 26.75 -9.78 14.65
N ASP A 668 27.52 -10.65 14.00
CA ASP A 668 27.10 -11.27 12.75
C ASP A 668 25.97 -12.28 12.98
N SER A 669 24.77 -11.90 12.54
CA SER A 669 23.56 -12.73 12.62
C SER A 669 23.17 -13.29 11.25
N CYS A 670 23.92 -12.96 10.19
CA CYS A 670 23.57 -13.28 8.80
C CYS A 670 24.72 -13.95 8.02
N THR A 671 24.44 -15.08 7.38
CA THR A 671 25.41 -15.87 6.60
C THR A 671 25.46 -15.52 5.10
N ALA A 672 24.84 -14.42 4.66
CA ALA A 672 24.78 -14.05 3.25
C ALA A 672 26.16 -13.68 2.66
N PRO A 673 26.46 -14.03 1.40
CA PRO A 673 27.62 -13.52 0.69
C PRO A 673 27.43 -12.05 0.32
N ASN A 674 28.50 -11.24 0.40
CA ASN A 674 28.54 -9.79 0.06
C ASN A 674 27.80 -8.86 1.03
N LYS A 675 28.14 -8.90 2.32
CA LYS A 675 27.62 -7.95 3.30
C LYS A 675 28.15 -6.54 3.07
N SER A 676 27.37 -5.54 3.47
CA SER A 676 27.70 -4.12 3.42
C SER A 676 27.12 -3.39 4.63
N LEU A 677 27.77 -2.29 5.02
CA LEU A 677 27.25 -1.34 6.00
C LEU A 677 26.65 -0.16 5.25
N ALA A 678 25.34 0.04 5.32
CA ALA A 678 24.66 1.23 4.85
C ALA A 678 24.27 2.13 6.03
N VAL A 679 24.52 3.43 5.93
CA VAL A 679 24.24 4.42 6.97
C VAL A 679 23.62 5.68 6.36
N VAL A 680 22.59 6.21 7.03
CA VAL A 680 21.95 7.50 6.77
C VAL A 680 21.93 8.25 8.10
N ALA A 681 22.31 9.51 8.06
CA ALA A 681 22.43 10.36 9.23
C ALA A 681 22.04 11.81 8.88
N GLU A 682 21.53 12.52 9.88
CA GLU A 682 21.21 13.94 9.76
C GLU A 682 22.25 14.79 10.50
N CYS A 683 22.62 15.92 9.91
CA CYS A 683 23.51 16.94 10.43
C CYS A 683 22.70 18.17 10.83
N ILE A 684 22.87 18.66 12.04
CA ILE A 684 22.28 19.94 12.47
C ILE A 684 23.35 20.99 12.71
N SER A 685 22.96 22.25 12.59
CA SER A 685 23.82 23.39 12.93
C SER A 685 24.40 23.25 14.33
N ASN A 686 25.66 23.64 14.52
CA ASN A 686 26.33 23.71 15.82
C ASN A 686 25.57 24.53 16.88
N ASP A 687 24.59 25.33 16.47
CA ASP A 687 23.78 26.14 17.37
C ASP A 687 22.57 25.40 17.94
N ILE A 688 22.18 24.22 17.44
CA ILE A 688 21.05 23.45 18.01
C ILE A 688 21.61 22.22 18.69
N VAL A 689 21.28 22.02 19.97
CA VAL A 689 21.66 20.86 20.78
C VAL A 689 20.42 20.14 21.29
N GLY A 690 20.51 18.82 21.47
CA GLY A 690 19.42 18.05 22.06
C GLY A 690 19.89 16.73 22.64
N ALA A 691 19.07 16.17 23.52
CA ALA A 691 19.36 14.93 24.21
C ALA A 691 18.06 14.23 24.62
N THR A 692 18.14 12.93 24.87
CA THR A 692 17.07 12.13 25.46
C THR A 692 17.57 11.36 26.69
N ALA A 693 16.70 11.12 27.66
CA ALA A 693 17.01 10.36 28.86
C ALA A 693 15.80 9.54 29.31
N LEU A 694 16.00 8.25 29.58
CA LEU A 694 14.94 7.36 30.07
C LEU A 694 14.51 7.77 31.49
N GLU A 695 13.25 7.44 31.85
CA GLU A 695 12.75 7.64 33.20
C GLU A 695 13.68 6.99 34.25
N GLY A 696 14.12 7.78 35.23
CA GLY A 696 15.07 7.40 36.27
C GLY A 696 16.54 7.75 35.99
N SER A 697 16.86 8.31 34.81
CA SER A 697 18.20 8.80 34.45
C SER A 697 18.29 10.32 34.37
N ASP A 698 19.51 10.87 34.36
CA ASP A 698 19.75 12.30 34.21
C ASP A 698 20.02 12.65 32.74
N LEU A 699 19.26 13.62 32.21
CA LEU A 699 19.50 14.21 30.90
C LEU A 699 20.60 15.26 31.01
N LYS A 700 21.69 15.08 30.27
CA LYS A 700 22.79 16.05 30.22
C LYS A 700 22.81 16.79 28.90
N LEU A 701 22.71 18.11 28.95
CA LEU A 701 22.81 19.00 27.78
C LEU A 701 24.10 19.82 27.88
N THR A 702 24.85 19.95 26.78
CA THR A 702 26.12 20.70 26.74
C THR A 702 26.22 21.48 25.44
N CYS A 703 26.43 22.79 25.53
CA CYS A 703 26.66 23.65 24.37
C CYS A 703 28.11 23.58 23.87
N PRO A 704 28.40 23.97 22.62
CA PRO A 704 29.77 24.14 22.13
C PRO A 704 30.57 25.19 22.93
N ALA A 705 31.90 25.09 22.88
CA ALA A 705 32.79 25.98 23.60
C ALA A 705 32.51 27.47 23.31
N GLY A 706 32.36 28.27 24.36
CA GLY A 706 32.07 29.71 24.27
C GLY A 706 30.60 30.06 24.02
N LYS A 707 29.69 29.08 23.98
CA LYS A 707 28.25 29.26 23.85
C LYS A 707 27.50 28.76 25.08
N THR A 708 26.36 29.37 25.35
CA THR A 708 25.41 28.97 26.40
C THR A 708 24.04 28.74 25.79
N VAL A 709 23.22 27.94 26.45
CA VAL A 709 21.82 27.69 26.06
C VAL A 709 21.06 29.02 26.08
N GLN A 710 20.49 29.44 24.96
CA GLN A 710 19.70 30.67 24.82
C GLN A 710 18.21 30.41 24.82
N THR A 711 17.76 29.36 24.14
CA THR A 711 16.35 28.98 24.07
C THR A 711 16.22 27.48 24.28
N ILE A 712 15.09 27.06 24.86
CA ILE A 712 14.66 25.66 24.83
C ILE A 712 13.55 25.60 23.79
N ASP A 713 13.84 25.00 22.65
CA ASP A 713 12.94 24.98 21.50
C ASP A 713 11.90 23.86 21.62
N PHE A 714 12.24 22.79 22.35
CA PHE A 714 11.34 21.69 22.66
C PHE A 714 11.75 21.00 23.96
N ALA A 715 10.77 20.62 24.79
CA ALA A 715 10.98 19.64 25.84
C ALA A 715 9.69 18.88 26.13
N SER A 716 9.78 17.56 26.28
CA SER A 716 8.66 16.68 26.60
C SER A 716 9.11 15.55 27.50
N PHE A 717 8.37 15.30 28.58
CA PHE A 717 8.56 14.12 29.45
C PHE A 717 7.33 13.24 29.32
N GLY A 718 7.48 12.07 28.70
CA GLY A 718 6.35 11.22 28.36
C GLY A 718 6.74 10.20 27.31
N THR A 719 5.98 10.13 26.21
CA THR A 719 6.33 9.33 25.03
C THR A 719 6.57 10.19 23.77
N PRO A 720 7.46 11.21 23.82
CA PRO A 720 7.75 12.01 22.64
C PRO A 720 8.35 11.14 21.52
N THR A 721 8.09 11.53 20.28
CA THR A 721 8.61 10.87 19.09
C THR A 721 9.53 11.83 18.32
N GLY A 722 10.33 11.28 17.40
CA GLY A 722 11.27 12.05 16.60
C GLY A 722 12.67 12.12 17.20
N HIS A 723 13.46 13.08 16.72
CA HIS A 723 14.87 13.28 17.04
C HIS A 723 15.19 14.77 17.19
N VAL A 724 16.43 15.12 17.56
CA VAL A 724 16.86 16.52 17.71
C VAL A 724 16.75 17.25 16.38
N GLY A 725 15.88 18.25 16.30
CA GLY A 725 15.51 18.99 15.08
C GLY A 725 14.05 18.76 14.67
N ALA A 726 13.45 17.64 15.07
CA ALA A 726 12.11 17.22 14.67
C ALA A 726 11.34 16.49 15.79
N PHE A 727 11.58 16.85 17.05
CA PHE A 727 10.83 16.25 18.14
C PHE A 727 9.35 16.66 18.09
N ALA A 728 8.48 15.70 18.39
CA ALA A 728 7.05 15.90 18.52
C ALA A 728 6.58 15.36 19.88
N ALA A 729 5.78 16.17 20.58
CA ALA A 729 5.08 15.73 21.77
C ALA A 729 3.98 14.73 21.38
N SER A 730 3.65 13.83 22.31
CA SER A 730 2.58 12.85 22.13
C SER A 730 1.41 13.14 23.06
N ALA A 731 0.36 12.33 23.01
CA ALA A 731 -0.75 12.41 23.97
C ALA A 731 -0.31 12.14 25.43
N CYS A 732 0.83 11.49 25.63
CA CYS A 732 1.52 11.45 26.92
C CYS A 732 2.66 12.45 26.93
N ASP A 733 2.39 13.62 27.48
CA ASP A 733 3.36 14.70 27.69
C ASP A 733 3.07 15.40 29.02
N ALA A 734 4.12 15.71 29.77
CA ALA A 734 4.04 16.41 31.04
C ALA A 734 3.86 17.91 30.83
N ASP A 735 2.76 18.46 31.36
CA ASP A 735 2.51 19.90 31.35
C ASP A 735 3.68 20.67 31.98
N GLY A 736 4.20 21.67 31.26
CA GLY A 736 5.26 22.54 31.74
C GLY A 736 6.69 21.98 31.61
N ALA A 737 6.91 20.86 30.90
CA ALA A 737 8.24 20.29 30.68
C ALA A 737 9.26 21.31 30.12
N VAL A 738 8.82 22.16 29.18
CA VAL A 738 9.63 23.28 28.63
C VAL A 738 10.08 24.22 29.74
N SER A 739 9.17 24.68 30.60
CA SER A 739 9.49 25.63 31.68
C SER A 739 10.46 25.07 32.71
N THR A 740 10.32 23.78 33.05
CA THR A 740 11.21 23.09 33.99
C THR A 740 12.62 22.95 33.43
N VAL A 741 12.73 22.60 32.15
CA VAL A 741 14.03 22.49 31.46
C VAL A 741 14.65 23.86 31.23
N GLN A 742 13.85 24.88 30.93
CA GLN A 742 14.29 26.27 30.83
C GLN A 742 14.95 26.74 32.13
N GLN A 743 14.31 26.50 33.28
CA GLN A 743 14.86 26.84 34.60
C GLN A 743 16.19 26.11 34.88
N ALA A 744 16.32 24.87 34.41
CA ALA A 744 17.53 24.09 34.63
C ALA A 744 18.69 24.49 33.70
N CYS A 745 18.41 24.89 32.46
CA CYS A 745 19.39 24.92 31.38
C CYS A 745 19.69 26.29 30.77
N LEU A 746 18.75 27.24 30.77
CA LEU A 746 18.97 28.56 30.16
C LEU A 746 20.18 29.29 30.78
N GLY A 747 20.97 29.94 29.93
CA GLY A 747 22.16 30.71 30.31
C GLY A 747 23.37 29.86 30.74
N LYS A 748 23.26 28.52 30.77
CA LYS A 748 24.36 27.63 31.17
C LYS A 748 25.07 27.05 29.95
N HIS A 749 26.36 26.77 30.10
CA HIS A 749 27.13 26.03 29.11
C HIS A 749 26.82 24.53 29.16
N SER A 750 26.49 24.01 30.34
CA SER A 750 26.04 22.63 30.54
C SER A 750 25.03 22.57 31.68
N CYS A 751 24.02 21.71 31.55
CA CYS A 751 23.00 21.46 32.56
C CYS A 751 22.68 19.96 32.67
N SER A 752 22.10 19.56 33.79
CA SER A 752 21.64 18.20 34.07
C SER A 752 20.21 18.25 34.61
N VAL A 753 19.31 17.48 34.01
CA VAL A 753 17.88 17.45 34.36
C VAL A 753 17.46 16.02 34.69
N PRO A 754 17.00 15.75 35.93
CA PRO A 754 16.54 14.41 36.30
C PRO A 754 15.23 14.06 35.59
N ALA A 755 15.24 13.03 34.75
CA ALA A 755 14.07 12.57 34.02
C ALA A 755 13.22 11.66 34.92
N ASN A 756 12.45 12.23 35.85
CA ASN A 756 11.57 11.44 36.71
C ASN A 756 10.23 12.14 37.00
N SER A 757 9.25 11.31 37.36
CA SER A 757 7.88 11.73 37.67
C SER A 757 7.76 12.63 38.91
N GLY A 758 8.83 12.77 39.71
CA GLY A 758 8.90 13.74 40.81
C GLY A 758 9.21 15.18 40.34
N VAL A 759 9.85 15.33 39.18
CA VAL A 759 10.20 16.64 38.59
C VAL A 759 9.13 17.12 37.61
N PHE A 760 8.59 16.21 36.78
CA PHE A 760 7.69 16.57 35.67
C PHE A 760 6.23 16.16 35.90
N SER A 761 5.89 15.57 37.05
CA SER A 761 4.63 14.83 37.27
C SER A 761 4.48 13.61 36.33
N ASP A 762 3.53 12.71 36.62
CA ASP A 762 3.30 11.52 35.78
C ASP A 762 2.12 11.77 34.83
N PRO A 763 2.38 12.05 33.54
CA PRO A 763 1.33 12.30 32.54
C PRO A 763 0.61 11.02 32.08
N CYS A 764 1.23 9.85 32.20
CA CYS A 764 0.63 8.58 31.78
C CYS A 764 1.08 7.41 32.66
N TYR A 765 0.25 7.10 33.65
CA TYR A 765 0.52 6.06 34.63
C TYR A 765 0.69 4.67 33.98
N GLY A 766 1.75 3.95 34.37
CA GLY A 766 2.04 2.59 33.90
C GLY A 766 2.75 2.52 32.54
N THR A 767 3.05 3.66 31.90
CA THR A 767 3.84 3.72 30.66
C THR A 767 5.28 4.13 30.96
N GLN A 768 6.25 3.51 30.28
CA GLN A 768 7.67 3.88 30.39
C GLN A 768 7.89 5.23 29.70
N LYS A 769 8.26 6.23 30.49
CA LYS A 769 8.47 7.60 30.00
C LYS A 769 9.95 7.86 29.69
N HIS A 770 10.19 8.90 28.91
CA HIS A 770 11.52 9.47 28.73
C HIS A 770 11.42 10.98 28.51
N LEU A 771 12.48 11.69 28.87
CA LEU A 771 12.64 13.12 28.64
C LEU A 771 13.35 13.34 27.31
N ALA A 772 12.79 14.15 26.43
CA ALA A 772 13.42 14.63 25.21
C ALA A 772 13.53 16.16 25.26
N VAL A 773 14.71 16.70 24.96
CA VAL A 773 14.99 18.16 25.02
C VAL A 773 15.75 18.59 23.77
N GLN A 774 15.37 19.75 23.24
CA GLN A 774 16.09 20.48 22.20
C GLN A 774 16.23 21.95 22.60
N ALA A 775 17.38 22.53 22.28
CA ALA A 775 17.74 23.88 22.66
C ALA A 775 18.66 24.54 21.64
N THR A 776 18.62 25.86 21.56
CA THR A 776 19.57 26.63 20.75
C THR A 776 20.66 27.24 21.65
N CYS A 777 21.92 27.00 21.33
CA CYS A 777 23.11 27.58 21.92
C CYS A 777 23.58 28.79 21.10
N ALA A 778 23.94 29.88 21.77
CA ALA A 778 24.64 31.00 21.13
C ALA A 778 25.71 31.56 22.05
N THR A 779 26.62 32.37 21.52
CA THR A 779 27.54 33.16 22.37
C THR A 779 26.69 33.98 23.34
N PRO A 780 26.96 33.95 24.67
CA PRO A 780 26.18 34.70 25.63
C PRO A 780 26.11 36.15 25.18
N PRO A 781 24.90 36.72 25.00
CA PRO A 781 24.79 38.11 24.66
C PRO A 781 25.48 38.93 25.76
N PRO A 782 26.01 40.13 25.43
CA PRO A 782 26.38 41.08 26.47
C PRO A 782 25.19 41.26 27.43
N ASP A 783 25.45 41.76 28.64
CA ASP A 783 24.56 41.76 29.80
C ASP A 783 23.14 42.41 29.71
N PRO A 784 22.57 42.96 28.60
CA PRO A 784 21.19 43.49 28.64
C PRO A 784 20.02 42.49 28.69
N GLN A 785 20.21 41.17 28.53
CA GLN A 785 19.07 40.24 28.41
C GLN A 785 18.54 39.68 29.73
N ILE A 786 19.27 39.79 30.83
CA ILE A 786 18.80 39.34 32.15
C ILE A 786 18.45 40.59 32.95
N ILE A 787 17.20 40.68 33.40
CA ILE A 787 16.68 41.79 34.22
C ILE A 787 16.16 41.24 35.54
N GLY A 788 16.15 42.06 36.58
CA GLY A 788 15.76 41.59 37.89
C GLY A 788 16.20 42.50 39.00
N GLY A 789 15.88 42.10 40.22
CA GLY A 789 16.22 42.86 41.41
C GLY A 789 15.50 42.31 42.63
N SER A 790 15.78 42.94 43.76
CA SER A 790 15.19 42.59 45.04
C SER A 790 14.68 43.82 45.76
N VAL A 791 13.44 43.79 46.24
CA VAL A 791 12.83 44.87 47.03
C VAL A 791 12.26 44.32 48.34
N PRO A 792 12.25 45.12 49.43
CA PRO A 792 11.64 44.70 50.68
C PRO A 792 10.10 44.68 50.59
N GLU A 793 9.47 43.99 51.54
CA GLU A 793 8.00 43.99 51.71
C GLU A 793 7.44 45.43 51.75
N HIS A 794 6.24 45.60 51.18
CA HIS A 794 5.55 46.87 50.91
C HIS A 794 6.20 47.78 49.84
N SER A 795 7.21 47.29 49.11
CA SER A 795 7.77 47.99 47.95
C SER A 795 7.29 47.39 46.63
N SER A 796 7.52 48.09 45.52
CA SER A 796 7.21 47.58 44.17
C SER A 796 8.50 47.35 43.39
N LEU A 797 8.66 46.16 42.81
CA LEU A 797 9.75 45.83 41.89
C LEU A 797 9.29 46.11 40.46
N ASN A 798 9.99 46.99 39.77
CA ASN A 798 9.74 47.28 38.35
C ASN A 798 10.81 46.57 37.51
N LEU A 799 10.39 45.74 36.57
CA LEU A 799 11.25 45.06 35.61
C LEU A 799 11.02 45.69 34.24
N THR A 800 12.07 46.08 33.54
CA THR A 800 11.98 46.69 32.21
C THR A 800 12.99 46.06 31.27
N CYS A 801 12.52 45.50 30.16
CA CYS A 801 13.37 44.92 29.13
C CYS A 801 13.96 46.01 28.22
N PRO A 802 15.11 45.75 27.57
CA PRO A 802 15.64 46.60 26.51
C PRO A 802 14.64 46.83 25.37
N GLU A 803 14.82 47.93 24.63
CA GLU A 803 13.93 48.31 23.52
C GLU A 803 13.76 47.18 22.49
N GLY A 804 12.51 46.85 22.16
CA GLY A 804 12.17 45.77 21.22
C GLY A 804 12.16 44.36 21.83
N GLN A 805 12.33 44.23 23.15
CA GLN A 805 12.25 42.95 23.87
C GLN A 805 11.11 42.93 24.88
N THR A 806 10.58 41.73 25.14
CA THR A 806 9.62 41.43 26.20
C THR A 806 10.19 40.38 27.12
N VAL A 807 9.71 40.31 28.36
CA VAL A 807 10.05 39.23 29.28
C VAL A 807 9.51 37.92 28.72
N ASP A 808 10.39 37.01 28.35
CA ASP A 808 10.03 35.69 27.80
C ASP A 808 10.02 34.62 28.89
N ALA A 809 10.82 34.78 29.94
CA ALA A 809 10.88 33.84 31.05
C ALA A 809 11.16 34.51 32.41
N ILE A 810 10.55 33.99 33.47
CA ILE A 810 10.97 34.25 34.85
C ILE A 810 11.91 33.14 35.29
N LEU A 811 13.19 33.47 35.45
CA LEU A 811 14.25 32.52 35.82
C LEU A 811 14.25 32.22 37.32
N PHE A 812 13.83 33.18 38.14
CA PHE A 812 13.73 33.03 39.59
C PHE A 812 12.73 34.05 40.14
N ALA A 813 11.90 33.64 41.10
CA ALA A 813 11.15 34.58 41.93
C ALA A 813 10.97 34.01 43.34
N SER A 814 11.20 34.84 44.35
CA SER A 814 11.02 34.45 45.75
C SER A 814 10.54 35.64 46.56
N TYR A 815 9.38 35.50 47.19
CA TYR A 815 8.87 36.39 48.22
C TYR A 815 9.09 35.73 49.59
N GLY A 816 10.05 36.23 50.37
CA GLY A 816 10.44 35.62 51.64
C GLY A 816 11.85 36.01 52.06
N THR A 817 12.64 35.08 52.58
CA THR A 817 14.01 35.34 53.03
C THR A 817 15.04 34.90 51.98
N ALA A 818 14.87 35.34 50.74
CA ALA A 818 15.80 35.01 49.66
C ALA A 818 17.20 35.57 49.95
N THR A 819 18.24 34.82 49.60
CA THR A 819 19.65 35.19 49.77
C THR A 819 20.35 35.30 48.42
N GLY A 820 21.45 36.05 48.36
CA GLY A 820 22.19 36.28 47.12
C GLY A 820 21.99 37.69 46.56
N VAL A 821 22.55 37.93 45.37
CA VAL A 821 22.55 39.23 44.69
C VAL A 821 22.25 38.99 43.22
N PHE A 822 21.47 39.88 42.60
CA PHE A 822 21.13 39.80 41.18
C PHE A 822 22.38 39.56 40.30
N PRO A 823 22.34 38.63 39.32
CA PRO A 823 21.21 37.77 38.92
C PRO A 823 21.12 36.42 39.65
N SER A 824 21.92 36.20 40.70
CA SER A 824 22.07 34.90 41.38
C SER A 824 21.45 34.93 42.78
N TYR A 825 20.17 34.60 42.85
CA TYR A 825 19.44 34.44 44.12
C TYR A 825 19.18 32.97 44.45
N ASN A 826 19.09 32.67 45.74
CA ASN A 826 18.65 31.39 46.29
C ASN A 826 17.45 31.61 47.21
N ALA A 827 16.41 30.78 47.04
CA ALA A 827 15.26 30.81 47.93
C ALA A 827 15.67 30.43 49.37
N GLY A 828 15.17 31.19 50.34
CA GLY A 828 15.38 30.89 51.75
C GLY A 828 14.37 29.86 52.29
N TRP A 829 14.50 29.55 53.58
CA TRP A 829 13.55 28.69 54.29
C TRP A 829 12.14 29.28 54.35
N CYS A 830 12.03 30.61 54.34
CA CYS A 830 10.78 31.32 54.13
C CYS A 830 10.70 31.73 52.66
N ASN A 831 9.79 31.13 51.90
CA ASN A 831 9.52 31.46 50.50
C ASN A 831 8.06 31.17 50.18
N SER A 832 7.34 32.12 49.60
CA SER A 832 5.98 31.87 49.13
C SER A 832 5.98 30.89 47.94
N PRO A 833 5.12 29.86 47.95
CA PRO A 833 4.96 28.94 46.82
C PRO A 833 4.36 29.64 45.59
N TYR A 834 3.77 30.82 45.74
CA TYR A 834 3.15 31.58 44.65
C TYR A 834 4.12 32.55 43.96
N SER A 835 5.35 32.70 44.48
CA SER A 835 6.32 33.71 44.03
C SER A 835 6.57 33.69 42.52
N THR A 836 6.85 32.51 41.97
CA THR A 836 7.08 32.32 40.52
C THR A 836 5.82 32.50 39.71
N ASN A 837 4.68 31.95 40.16
CA ASN A 837 3.42 32.02 39.40
C ASN A 837 2.91 33.45 39.28
N VAL A 838 3.00 34.24 40.35
CA VAL A 838 2.61 35.65 40.35
C VAL A 838 3.56 36.48 39.49
N ALA A 839 4.87 36.28 39.61
CA ALA A 839 5.84 36.99 38.77
C ALA A 839 5.64 36.66 37.29
N SER A 840 5.42 35.38 36.94
CA SER A 840 5.13 34.95 35.58
C SER A 840 3.84 35.56 35.04
N PHE A 841 2.76 35.53 35.83
CA PHE A 841 1.48 36.11 35.44
C PHE A 841 1.55 37.61 35.16
N LEU A 842 2.34 38.35 35.96
CA LEU A 842 2.44 39.80 35.82
C LEU A 842 3.42 40.25 34.73
N CYS A 843 4.42 39.44 34.39
CA CYS A 843 5.56 39.91 33.60
C CYS A 843 5.73 39.25 32.25
N LEU A 844 5.33 37.98 32.07
CA LEU A 844 5.54 37.29 30.79
C LEU A 844 4.83 38.03 29.64
N GLY A 845 5.55 38.21 28.54
CA GLY A 845 5.08 38.92 27.35
C GLY A 845 5.04 40.45 27.46
N GLN A 846 5.45 41.04 28.59
CA GLN A 846 5.48 42.49 28.76
C GLN A 846 6.88 43.06 28.58
N SER A 847 6.99 44.25 27.98
CA SER A 847 8.24 45.02 27.89
C SER A 847 8.62 45.65 29.24
N SER A 848 7.63 45.85 30.11
CA SER A 848 7.81 46.32 31.48
C SER A 848 6.67 45.83 32.37
N CYS A 849 6.98 45.38 33.58
CA CYS A 849 5.98 44.93 34.55
C CYS A 849 6.32 45.40 35.97
N LEU A 850 5.29 45.59 36.79
CA LEU A 850 5.41 46.04 38.17
C LEU A 850 4.82 45.01 39.13
N ILE A 851 5.63 44.58 40.10
CA ILE A 851 5.25 43.56 41.08
C ILE A 851 5.27 44.19 42.48
N LYS A 852 4.10 44.24 43.14
CA LYS A 852 3.99 44.71 44.54
C LYS A 852 4.39 43.60 45.50
N ALA A 853 5.41 43.83 46.31
CA ALA A 853 5.92 42.90 47.32
C ALA A 853 5.04 42.92 48.57
N GLU A 854 3.81 42.42 48.46
CA GLU A 854 2.83 42.42 49.56
C GLU A 854 2.34 41.01 49.88
N SER A 855 2.11 40.76 51.17
CA SER A 855 1.55 39.49 51.64
C SER A 855 0.13 39.23 51.11
N ALA A 856 -0.61 40.26 50.67
CA ALA A 856 -1.90 40.09 49.97
C ALA A 856 -1.74 39.53 48.55
N VAL A 857 -0.59 39.75 47.91
CA VAL A 857 -0.29 39.33 46.54
C VAL A 857 0.33 37.93 46.53
N PHE A 858 1.22 37.65 47.47
CA PHE A 858 2.00 36.41 47.52
C PHE A 858 1.54 35.41 48.59
N SER A 859 0.50 35.73 49.39
CA SER A 859 0.25 35.10 50.69
C SER A 859 1.43 35.33 51.67
N ASP A 860 1.20 35.30 52.98
CA ASP A 860 2.28 35.46 53.97
C ASP A 860 3.00 34.12 54.21
N PRO A 861 4.24 33.92 53.73
CA PRO A 861 4.99 32.67 53.94
C PRO A 861 5.58 32.54 55.35
N CYS A 862 5.77 33.65 56.08
CA CYS A 862 6.32 33.62 57.42
C CYS A 862 5.90 34.85 58.24
N TYR A 863 5.09 34.60 59.26
CA TYR A 863 4.59 35.64 60.17
C TYR A 863 5.74 36.26 60.99
N ALA A 864 5.83 37.59 60.99
CA ALA A 864 6.80 38.41 61.74
C ALA A 864 8.29 38.36 61.33
N ASN A 865 8.62 37.92 60.11
CA ASN A 865 9.96 38.10 59.54
C ASN A 865 9.94 39.13 58.41
N ASP A 866 11.05 39.84 58.23
CA ASP A 866 11.25 40.74 57.09
C ASP A 866 11.31 39.92 55.79
N LYS A 867 10.35 40.17 54.89
CA LYS A 867 10.26 39.50 53.60
C LYS A 867 10.82 40.40 52.50
N THR A 868 11.46 39.79 51.52
CA THR A 868 11.96 40.44 50.31
C THR A 868 11.40 39.73 49.09
N LEU A 869 11.01 40.50 48.08
CA LEU A 869 10.70 39.99 46.76
C LEU A 869 11.95 40.08 45.90
N SER A 870 12.51 38.93 45.50
CA SER A 870 13.65 38.83 44.60
C SER A 870 13.21 38.16 43.30
N VAL A 871 13.44 38.79 42.15
CA VAL A 871 13.04 38.28 40.83
C VAL A 871 14.19 38.39 39.82
N VAL A 872 14.32 37.38 38.97
CA VAL A 872 15.22 37.32 37.82
C VAL A 872 14.40 36.89 36.62
N ALA A 873 14.53 37.62 35.52
CA ALA A 873 13.78 37.42 34.29
C ALA A 873 14.70 37.56 33.07
N HIS A 874 14.33 36.90 31.98
CA HIS A 874 15.02 36.99 30.71
C HIS A 874 14.17 37.75 29.68
N CYS A 875 14.83 38.60 28.90
CA CYS A 875 14.26 39.39 27.85
C CYS A 875 14.68 38.85 26.48
N ALA A 876 13.70 38.66 25.60
CA ALA A 876 13.91 38.25 24.22
C ALA A 876 13.14 39.15 23.27
N THR A 877 13.59 39.23 22.01
CA THR A 877 12.90 39.97 20.94
C THR A 877 11.57 39.30 20.60
N SER A 878 10.45 40.02 20.70
CA SER A 878 9.11 39.42 20.49
C SER A 878 8.88 39.02 19.02
N PRO A 879 8.31 37.83 18.75
CA PRO A 879 7.73 37.51 17.45
C PRO A 879 6.42 38.29 17.23
N SER A 880 6.18 38.69 15.98
CA SER A 880 5.03 39.50 15.54
C SER A 880 3.70 38.78 15.72
N GLY A 881 3.07 38.88 16.90
CA GLY A 881 1.72 38.34 17.05
C GLY A 881 1.19 38.12 18.45
N VAL A 882 1.29 39.08 19.38
CA VAL A 882 0.38 39.12 20.53
C VAL A 882 0.03 40.57 20.83
N VAL A 883 -1.25 40.91 20.64
CA VAL A 883 -1.83 42.17 21.11
C VAL A 883 -1.96 42.10 22.63
N THR A 884 -1.28 42.98 23.34
CA THR A 884 -1.73 43.53 24.64
C THR A 884 -1.86 45.06 24.45
N PRO A 885 -2.61 45.84 25.27
CA PRO A 885 -2.91 45.65 26.71
C PRO A 885 -4.33 46.19 27.11
N PRO A 886 -4.70 46.59 28.36
CA PRO A 886 -4.05 46.48 29.70
C PRO A 886 -5.00 45.86 30.77
N ASN A 887 -4.56 45.54 32.00
CA ASN A 887 -4.67 46.51 33.10
C ASN A 887 -3.81 46.16 34.34
N THR A 888 -3.42 47.23 35.02
CA THR A 888 -2.39 47.41 36.05
C THR A 888 -2.90 47.36 37.50
N GLU A 889 -4.04 46.71 37.78
CA GLU A 889 -4.49 46.41 39.16
C GLU A 889 -5.27 45.09 39.23
N PRO A 890 -4.71 44.01 39.79
CA PRO A 890 -5.47 42.82 40.12
C PRO A 890 -6.19 43.03 41.47
N THR A 891 -7.49 43.24 41.45
CA THR A 891 -8.33 43.07 42.64
C THR A 891 -8.68 41.58 42.76
N VAL A 892 -8.24 40.93 43.84
CA VAL A 892 -8.65 39.55 44.15
C VAL A 892 -10.12 39.59 44.57
N VAL A 893 -10.98 38.92 43.80
CA VAL A 893 -12.40 38.74 44.12
C VAL A 893 -12.63 37.37 44.73
N SER A 894 -13.42 37.31 45.80
CA SER A 894 -13.78 36.07 46.51
C SER A 894 -15.28 36.00 46.77
N ALA A 895 -15.83 34.79 46.80
CA ALA A 895 -17.21 34.52 47.16
C ALA A 895 -17.31 33.17 47.90
N ASP A 896 -18.35 33.03 48.71
CA ASP A 896 -18.72 31.79 49.41
C ASP A 896 -20.23 31.57 49.34
N ALA A 897 -20.65 30.31 49.37
CA ALA A 897 -22.06 29.91 49.36
C ALA A 897 -22.24 28.65 50.22
N SER A 898 -23.43 28.52 50.82
CA SER A 898 -23.80 27.31 51.55
C SER A 898 -24.22 26.19 50.60
N ASP A 899 -24.20 24.96 51.09
CA ASP A 899 -24.62 23.81 50.30
C ASP A 899 -26.09 23.94 49.85
N GLY A 900 -26.33 23.80 48.54
CA GLY A 900 -27.63 24.01 47.90
C GLY A 900 -27.92 25.44 47.43
N ASP A 901 -27.09 26.42 47.79
CA ASP A 901 -27.21 27.82 47.35
C ASP A 901 -26.28 28.13 46.16
N THR A 902 -26.62 29.16 45.39
CA THR A 902 -25.83 29.59 44.21
C THR A 902 -24.64 30.45 44.63
N LEU A 903 -23.43 30.06 44.23
CA LEU A 903 -22.23 30.85 44.40
C LEU A 903 -22.16 31.91 43.29
N SER A 904 -22.16 33.19 43.65
CA SER A 904 -22.09 34.29 42.66
C SER A 904 -20.82 35.11 42.80
N LEU A 905 -20.12 35.31 41.68
CA LEU A 905 -18.86 36.03 41.59
C LEU A 905 -19.01 37.17 40.58
N GLN A 906 -18.65 38.38 41.00
CA GLN A 906 -18.78 39.60 40.21
C GLN A 906 -17.50 40.42 40.31
N CYS A 907 -16.89 40.70 39.16
CA CYS A 907 -15.78 41.64 39.09
C CYS A 907 -16.28 43.10 39.06
N PRO A 908 -15.57 44.05 39.69
CA PRO A 908 -15.92 45.46 39.61
C PRO A 908 -15.78 45.98 38.16
N GLY A 909 -16.58 46.99 37.79
CA GLY A 909 -16.50 47.61 36.45
C GLY A 909 -16.57 46.60 35.30
N ASP A 910 -15.69 46.76 34.30
CA ASP A 910 -15.62 45.92 33.09
C ASP A 910 -14.58 44.78 33.22
N PHE A 911 -14.08 44.49 34.42
CA PHE A 911 -13.07 43.45 34.63
C PHE A 911 -13.64 42.03 34.43
N VAL A 912 -12.83 41.06 34.01
CA VAL A 912 -13.24 39.65 33.89
C VAL A 912 -12.48 38.77 34.89
N VAL A 913 -13.06 37.65 35.30
CA VAL A 913 -12.42 36.71 36.22
C VAL A 913 -11.21 36.08 35.53
N GLY A 914 -10.04 36.24 36.15
CA GLY A 914 -8.77 35.66 35.72
C GLY A 914 -8.53 34.25 36.29
N PRO A 915 -7.27 33.80 36.42
CA PRO A 915 -6.97 32.47 36.92
C PRO A 915 -7.50 32.24 38.34
N VAL A 916 -8.12 31.07 38.57
CA VAL A 916 -8.66 30.67 39.87
C VAL A 916 -7.51 30.32 40.81
N LEU A 917 -7.30 31.16 41.84
CA LEU A 917 -6.23 30.99 42.84
C LEU A 917 -6.52 29.86 43.85
N PHE A 918 -7.80 29.67 44.20
CA PHE A 918 -8.27 28.61 45.09
C PHE A 918 -9.79 28.41 44.92
N ALA A 919 -10.25 27.16 44.93
CA ALA A 919 -11.67 26.83 45.03
C ALA A 919 -11.85 25.51 45.79
N SER A 920 -12.87 25.42 46.64
CA SER A 920 -13.19 24.20 47.39
C SER A 920 -14.68 24.12 47.66
N TYR A 921 -15.28 22.98 47.36
CA TYR A 921 -16.65 22.63 47.76
C TYR A 921 -16.61 21.52 48.81
N GLY A 922 -17.19 21.81 49.99
CA GLY A 922 -17.10 21.01 51.22
C GLY A 922 -16.49 21.81 52.38
N THR A 923 -15.85 21.17 53.36
CA THR A 923 -15.17 21.93 54.43
C THR A 923 -13.85 22.50 53.90
N SER A 924 -13.56 23.76 54.18
CA SER A 924 -12.24 24.36 53.95
C SER A 924 -11.59 24.67 55.30
N ALA A 925 -10.26 24.66 55.35
CA ALA A 925 -9.51 25.13 56.51
C ALA A 925 -8.67 26.33 56.11
N VAL A 926 -8.45 27.26 57.05
CA VAL A 926 -7.44 28.32 56.89
C VAL A 926 -6.25 27.91 57.74
N GLN A 927 -5.16 27.48 57.10
CA GLN A 927 -3.93 27.11 57.79
C GLN A 927 -2.84 28.12 57.42
N PHE A 928 -2.33 28.84 58.42
CA PHE A 928 -1.34 29.91 58.25
C PHE A 928 -1.74 30.99 57.23
N GLY A 929 -3.03 31.37 57.20
CA GLY A 929 -3.54 32.42 56.32
C GLY A 929 -3.78 32.00 54.87
N SER A 930 -3.52 30.72 54.51
CA SER A 930 -3.87 30.14 53.22
C SER A 930 -5.14 29.31 53.31
N ASN A 931 -6.00 29.40 52.30
CA ASN A 931 -7.12 28.49 52.13
C ASN A 931 -6.56 27.13 51.72
N THR A 932 -6.78 26.11 52.53
CA THR A 932 -6.34 24.74 52.25
C THR A 932 -7.53 23.81 52.05
N ILE A 933 -7.33 22.86 51.14
CA ILE A 933 -8.25 21.76 50.89
C ILE A 933 -8.31 20.90 52.17
N SER A 934 -9.51 20.71 52.72
CA SER A 934 -9.71 19.78 53.84
C SER A 934 -10.03 18.36 53.34
N TRP A 935 -10.16 17.42 54.27
CA TRP A 935 -10.52 16.03 53.97
C TRP A 935 -11.90 15.86 53.30
N CYS A 936 -12.79 16.85 53.42
CA CYS A 936 -14.11 16.86 52.78
C CYS A 936 -14.12 17.91 51.66
N HIS A 937 -13.43 17.63 50.55
CA HIS A 937 -13.33 18.51 49.38
C HIS A 937 -13.63 17.75 48.08
N ALA A 938 -14.39 18.37 47.17
CA ALA A 938 -14.63 17.81 45.84
C ALA A 938 -13.45 18.07 44.88
N PRO A 939 -12.81 17.04 44.27
CA PRO A 939 -11.62 17.19 43.41
C PRO A 939 -11.80 18.10 42.19
N LEU A 940 -13.04 18.29 41.74
CA LEU A 940 -13.38 19.10 40.57
C LEU A 940 -13.68 20.57 40.90
N SER A 941 -13.59 20.98 42.17
CA SER A 941 -13.99 22.33 42.61
C SER A 941 -13.30 23.44 41.80
N SER A 942 -11.99 23.35 41.58
CA SER A 942 -11.23 24.35 40.81
C SER A 942 -11.57 24.35 39.32
N GLN A 943 -11.84 23.17 38.74
CA GLN A 943 -12.22 23.08 37.33
C GLN A 943 -13.62 23.64 37.10
N ALA A 944 -14.57 23.33 37.99
CA ALA A 944 -15.93 23.84 37.93
C ALA A 944 -15.97 25.39 37.99
N VAL A 945 -15.17 26.00 38.87
CA VAL A 945 -15.06 27.47 38.93
C VAL A 945 -14.36 28.03 37.69
N LYS A 946 -13.32 27.36 37.18
CA LYS A 946 -12.64 27.78 35.95
C LYS A 946 -13.60 27.82 34.76
N ASP A 947 -14.32 26.73 34.53
CA ASP A 947 -15.25 26.58 33.40
C ASP A 947 -16.42 27.57 33.49
N ALA A 948 -16.90 27.83 34.70
CA ALA A 948 -18.04 28.73 34.90
C ALA A 948 -17.66 30.20 34.80
N CYS A 949 -16.49 30.60 35.33
CA CYS A 949 -16.19 32.00 35.62
C CYS A 949 -15.09 32.64 34.77
N VAL A 950 -14.04 31.89 34.39
CA VAL A 950 -12.86 32.49 33.72
C VAL A 950 -13.28 33.17 32.41
N GLY A 951 -12.83 34.42 32.22
CA GLY A 951 -13.15 35.23 31.04
C GLY A 951 -14.53 35.91 31.07
N LYS A 952 -15.32 35.74 32.14
CA LYS A 952 -16.61 36.45 32.33
C LYS A 952 -16.49 37.54 33.41
N ASN A 953 -17.24 38.63 33.26
CA ASN A 953 -17.33 39.71 34.26
C ASN A 953 -18.15 39.29 35.49
N ALA A 954 -19.14 38.41 35.27
CA ALA A 954 -20.03 37.86 36.27
C ALA A 954 -20.25 36.37 36.02
N CYS A 955 -20.32 35.55 37.06
CA CYS A 955 -20.66 34.14 36.95
C CYS A 955 -21.44 33.67 38.19
N SER A 956 -22.23 32.61 37.99
CA SER A 956 -22.95 31.91 39.04
C SER A 956 -22.76 30.41 38.87
N ILE A 957 -22.55 29.68 39.97
CA ILE A 957 -22.30 28.23 40.02
C ILE A 957 -23.34 27.58 40.93
#